data_AF-S9QXI8-F1
#
_entry.id   AF-S9QXI8-F1
#
_cell.length_a   1.000
_cell.length_b   1.000
_cell.length_c   1.000
_cell.angle_alpha   90.00
_cell.angle_beta   90.00
_cell.angle_gamma   90.00
#
_symmetry.space_group_name_H-M   'P 1'
#
loop_
_entity.id
_entity.type
_entity.pdbx_description
1 polymer ?
#
loop_
_entity_poly.entity_id
_entity_poly.type
_entity_poly.pdbx_seq_one_letter_code
_entity_poly.pdbx_strand_id
1 'polypeptide(L)'
;MARRRLRGWNPPLENINALVASGGPRLLARARELVVTNGYAANACEAFAANLVGDGIKPSSLIEDAALRDRVQRLWLAWTDEADADGLTDFYGLQAMVAREMFVAGECFVRLRPRRAEDELTVPLQMQLLQSEMLPFEKTGTAANGNRLRCGIEFDAIGRRVAYHFRRRHPGDSTDQGAVIPETVRVPAGDVLHIYRPIDAGQIRGLPHVAPAMVRLFLLDQYDDAELDRKKTAAMFAGFITKTAPEEPLMGEAEADLDGATIASLEPGTMQVLLPGEDVKFSSPADVGGGYEAFQYRTLLAVSASLGLPYHLVTGDVRQANYSSLRAELVEFRRRVQQLQHGVLAHQLCRPIWARWMETAVLAGALDLPGYAAAPGRFRAVQWIPPRWDWVDPLKDIQAQVLAMEAGITSRRKVVEATGYDVEEVDRENAADAARATALGLRYRTSPGETQGARATPATRASPVMAPATTRTTAPTRPVRPPNRSDDMASWYAIRARDGGAEVAIHDEIGAQGVSAKGFLAELGAIPDGAPILVRINSPGGSVFDAVAIHNALKRHAGTVTVWIDGIAASAASYVAMAGDEIVMPENAFLMIHDPAGLVMGTAADMRAMAETLDKIAATMVRGYAARAGRPEDEIAALMAAETWFDAGEALAAGLATRIAEPVRIAARFDIARFRNAPPALVEAVAAGADPVETVPDGNGSEGPAAEGGAVDEDAGAADPAPQPGSAGAGVSEGNSLPATNDAAPDADVIRAEAMAHARAVVDLCCLAGLPQMASRFLAEGASLEEVRAALLAARAEAEPEIAPHHPQPGRSSAARPWGEIVARTFKLKG
;
A
#
# COMPACT_ATOMS: atom_id res chain seq x y z
N MET A 1 -17.17 -19.26 -39.72
CA MET A 1 -17.07 -19.13 -38.24
C MET A 1 -18.37 -19.51 -37.50
N ALA A 2 -19.23 -20.36 -38.06
CA ALA A 2 -20.34 -20.97 -37.31
C ALA A 2 -19.92 -22.39 -36.91
N ARG A 3 -19.24 -22.54 -35.77
CA ARG A 3 -18.93 -23.84 -35.18
C ARG A 3 -19.59 -23.92 -33.81
N ARG A 4 -19.99 -25.13 -33.40
CA ARG A 4 -20.65 -25.44 -32.11
C ARG A 4 -20.02 -24.78 -30.88
N ARG A 5 -18.70 -24.53 -30.88
CA ARG A 5 -17.97 -23.87 -29.79
C ARG A 5 -18.30 -22.38 -29.62
N LEU A 6 -18.83 -21.71 -30.64
CA LEU A 6 -19.18 -20.29 -30.62
C LEU A 6 -20.68 -20.04 -30.37
N ARG A 7 -21.48 -21.10 -30.16
CA ARG A 7 -22.95 -20.98 -30.02
C ARG A 7 -23.39 -20.18 -28.78
N GLY A 8 -22.55 -20.09 -27.75
CA GLY A 8 -22.77 -19.26 -26.56
C GLY A 8 -22.04 -17.91 -26.58
N TRP A 9 -21.23 -17.64 -27.61
CA TRP A 9 -20.49 -16.39 -27.75
C TRP A 9 -21.27 -15.47 -28.70
N ASN A 10 -22.14 -14.64 -28.13
CA ASN A 10 -22.97 -13.70 -28.87
C ASN A 10 -22.54 -12.26 -28.57
N PRO A 11 -21.44 -11.77 -29.18
CA PRO A 11 -20.95 -10.43 -28.92
C PRO A 11 -21.93 -9.39 -29.50
N PRO A 12 -22.11 -8.23 -28.83
CA PRO A 12 -22.91 -7.16 -29.40
C PRO A 12 -22.29 -6.66 -30.71
N LEU A 13 -23.14 -6.31 -31.69
CA LEU A 13 -22.72 -5.67 -32.94
C LEU A 13 -22.57 -4.13 -32.80
N GLU A 14 -22.60 -3.64 -31.57
CA GLU A 14 -22.53 -2.22 -31.24
C GLU A 14 -21.10 -1.69 -31.39
N ASN A 15 -20.97 -0.44 -31.83
CA ASN A 15 -19.67 0.24 -31.82
C ASN A 15 -19.29 0.69 -30.39
N ILE A 16 -18.01 1.01 -30.20
CA ILE A 16 -17.47 1.43 -28.90
C ILE A 16 -18.25 2.60 -28.27
N ASN A 17 -18.73 3.54 -29.09
CA ASN A 17 -19.44 4.72 -28.59
C ASN A 17 -20.83 4.37 -28.06
N ALA A 18 -21.52 3.39 -28.66
CA ALA A 18 -22.80 2.90 -28.17
C ALA A 18 -22.63 2.13 -26.85
N LEU A 19 -21.59 1.30 -26.77
CA LEU A 19 -21.23 0.58 -25.54
C LEU A 19 -20.88 1.52 -24.38
N VAL A 20 -20.10 2.58 -24.65
CA VAL A 20 -19.77 3.60 -23.65
C VAL A 20 -21.00 4.41 -23.25
N ALA A 21 -21.88 4.75 -24.19
CA ALA A 21 -23.10 5.49 -23.88
C ALA A 21 -24.07 4.71 -22.97
N SER A 22 -24.19 3.40 -23.16
CA SER A 22 -25.13 2.55 -22.41
C SER A 22 -24.53 2.00 -21.11
N GLY A 23 -23.25 1.63 -21.11
CA GLY A 23 -22.57 0.96 -19.99
C GLY A 23 -21.61 1.85 -19.20
N GLY A 24 -21.24 3.02 -19.73
CA GLY A 24 -20.21 3.91 -19.18
C GLY A 24 -20.39 4.22 -17.69
N PRO A 25 -21.54 4.75 -17.23
CA PRO A 25 -21.72 5.11 -15.83
C PRO A 25 -21.49 3.96 -14.85
N ARG A 26 -21.99 2.75 -15.16
CA ARG A 26 -21.78 1.57 -14.30
C ARG A 26 -20.35 1.06 -14.36
N LEU A 27 -19.71 1.15 -15.53
CA LEU A 27 -18.32 0.76 -15.70
C LEU A 27 -17.40 1.66 -14.87
N LEU A 28 -17.63 2.98 -14.90
CA LEU A 28 -16.88 3.96 -14.10
C LEU A 28 -17.08 3.73 -12.60
N ALA A 29 -18.33 3.57 -12.14
CA ALA A 29 -18.61 3.35 -10.72
C ALA A 29 -17.86 2.13 -10.17
N ARG A 30 -17.92 1.00 -10.90
CA ARG A 30 -17.18 -0.22 -10.52
C ARG A 30 -15.66 -0.02 -10.57
N ALA A 31 -15.14 0.78 -11.50
CA ALA A 31 -13.71 1.00 -11.65
C ALA A 31 -13.16 1.85 -10.51
N ARG A 32 -13.89 2.89 -10.09
CA ARG A 32 -13.56 3.71 -8.92
C ARG A 32 -13.59 2.88 -7.64
N GLU A 33 -14.66 2.12 -7.41
CA GLU A 33 -14.77 1.22 -6.26
C GLU A 33 -13.59 0.26 -6.20
N LEU A 34 -13.34 -0.47 -7.30
CA LEU A 34 -12.30 -1.49 -7.35
C LEU A 34 -10.91 -0.94 -7.03
N VAL A 35 -10.56 0.25 -7.51
CA VAL A 35 -9.24 0.85 -7.25
C VAL A 35 -9.12 1.32 -5.80
N VAL A 36 -10.22 1.61 -5.12
CA VAL A 36 -10.23 1.96 -3.70
C VAL A 36 -10.19 0.71 -2.80
N THR A 37 -10.89 -0.36 -3.18
CA THR A 37 -11.08 -1.54 -2.32
C THR A 37 -10.08 -2.67 -2.56
N ASN A 38 -9.52 -2.79 -3.78
CA ASN A 38 -8.62 -3.88 -4.14
C ASN A 38 -7.15 -3.40 -4.21
N GLY A 39 -6.29 -3.99 -3.37
CA GLY A 39 -4.88 -3.61 -3.27
C GLY A 39 -4.08 -3.78 -4.56
N TYR A 40 -4.36 -4.82 -5.37
CA TYR A 40 -3.69 -5.01 -6.66
C TYR A 40 -4.12 -3.93 -7.67
N ALA A 41 -5.40 -3.55 -7.68
CA ALA A 41 -5.90 -2.49 -8.54
C ALA A 41 -5.32 -1.11 -8.15
N ALA A 42 -5.26 -0.83 -6.85
CA ALA A 42 -4.66 0.38 -6.29
C ALA A 42 -3.18 0.49 -6.69
N ASN A 43 -2.39 -0.55 -6.40
CA ASN A 43 -0.97 -0.58 -6.72
C ASN A 43 -0.71 -0.52 -8.23
N ALA A 44 -1.53 -1.20 -9.05
CA ALA A 44 -1.44 -1.11 -10.50
C ALA A 44 -1.69 0.32 -11.02
N CYS A 45 -2.63 1.05 -10.41
CA CYS A 45 -2.92 2.44 -10.75
C CYS A 45 -1.73 3.35 -10.42
N GLU A 46 -1.14 3.22 -9.22
CA GLU A 46 0.05 3.97 -8.83
C GLU A 46 1.25 3.63 -9.73
N ALA A 47 1.51 2.34 -9.96
CA ALA A 47 2.58 1.90 -10.82
C ALA A 47 2.41 2.44 -12.26
N PHE A 48 1.20 2.43 -12.80
CA PHE A 48 0.92 3.01 -14.11
C PHE A 48 1.20 4.52 -14.14
N ALA A 49 0.70 5.28 -13.17
CA ALA A 49 0.88 6.73 -13.11
C ALA A 49 2.36 7.12 -12.92
N ALA A 50 3.06 6.46 -12.00
CA ALA A 50 4.47 6.70 -11.71
C ALA A 50 5.37 6.39 -12.91
N ASN A 51 5.10 5.30 -13.63
CA ASN A 51 5.86 4.97 -14.83
C ASN A 51 5.53 5.92 -16.00
N LEU A 52 4.28 6.38 -16.10
CA LEU A 52 3.84 7.25 -17.18
C LEU A 52 4.35 8.68 -17.04
N VAL A 53 4.28 9.26 -15.85
CA VAL A 53 4.56 10.68 -15.61
C VAL A 53 5.80 10.89 -14.74
N GLY A 54 6.04 10.04 -13.75
CA GLY A 54 7.18 10.18 -12.84
C GLY A 54 7.18 11.53 -12.12
N ASP A 55 8.29 12.25 -12.20
CA ASP A 55 8.48 13.63 -11.71
C ASP A 55 7.87 14.70 -12.64
N GLY A 56 7.21 14.28 -13.72
CA GLY A 56 6.56 15.16 -14.68
C GLY A 56 7.19 15.14 -16.06
N ILE A 57 6.37 15.32 -17.09
CA ILE A 57 6.83 15.54 -18.46
C ILE A 57 7.11 17.03 -18.64
N LYS A 58 8.38 17.37 -18.83
CA LYS A 58 8.88 18.75 -18.81
C LYS A 58 9.05 19.32 -20.22
N PRO A 59 8.73 20.61 -20.46
CA PRO A 59 9.05 21.25 -21.72
C PRO A 59 10.52 21.68 -21.76
N SER A 60 11.17 21.54 -22.91
CA SER A 60 12.43 22.20 -23.25
C SER A 60 12.23 23.00 -24.53
N SER A 61 12.29 24.32 -24.39
CA SER A 61 12.04 25.25 -25.48
C SER A 61 13.14 25.15 -26.55
N LEU A 62 12.72 25.18 -27.82
CA LEU A 62 13.61 25.15 -28.99
C LEU A 62 13.92 26.55 -29.54
N ILE A 63 13.64 27.60 -28.76
CA ILE A 63 14.06 28.96 -29.08
C ILE A 63 15.60 29.01 -29.13
N GLU A 64 16.16 29.55 -30.22
CA GLU A 64 17.60 29.59 -30.48
C GLU A 64 18.36 30.46 -29.46
N ASP A 65 17.82 31.65 -29.15
CA ASP A 65 18.40 32.56 -28.16
C ASP A 65 18.41 31.94 -26.76
N ALA A 66 19.61 31.71 -26.22
CA ALA A 66 19.82 31.10 -24.91
C ALA A 66 19.31 31.96 -23.75
N ALA A 67 19.47 33.27 -23.81
CA ALA A 67 19.01 34.16 -22.75
C ALA A 67 17.48 34.22 -22.73
N LEU A 68 16.84 34.22 -23.90
CA LEU A 68 15.39 34.15 -24.00
C LEU A 68 14.85 32.80 -23.54
N ARG A 69 15.51 31.70 -23.92
CA ARG A 69 15.14 30.34 -23.50
C ARG A 69 15.20 30.17 -21.98
N ASP A 70 16.25 30.66 -21.33
CA ASP A 70 16.37 30.68 -19.86
C ASP A 70 15.24 31.49 -19.21
N ARG A 71 14.89 32.67 -19.75
CA ARG A 71 13.76 33.47 -19.26
C ARG A 71 12.43 32.72 -19.37
N VAL A 72 12.17 32.08 -20.51
CA VAL A 72 10.96 31.28 -20.72
C VAL A 72 10.91 30.11 -19.74
N GLN A 73 12.03 29.41 -19.53
CA GLN A 73 12.11 28.29 -18.61
C GLN A 73 11.87 28.71 -17.16
N ARG A 74 12.49 29.80 -16.70
CA ARG A 74 12.26 30.33 -15.35
C ARG A 74 10.81 30.76 -15.12
N LEU A 75 10.20 31.41 -16.11
CA LEU A 75 8.79 31.78 -16.02
C LEU A 75 7.88 30.54 -15.99
N TRP A 76 8.20 29.52 -16.77
CA TRP A 76 7.47 28.25 -16.76
C TRP A 76 7.51 27.61 -15.38
N LEU A 77 8.71 27.48 -14.79
CA LEU A 77 8.90 26.90 -13.45
C LEU A 77 8.21 27.71 -12.34
N ALA A 78 8.23 29.04 -12.42
CA ALA A 78 7.48 29.87 -11.46
C ALA A 78 5.96 29.64 -11.58
N TRP A 79 5.46 29.47 -12.80
CA TRP A 79 4.05 29.20 -13.03
C TRP A 79 3.61 27.78 -12.66
N THR A 80 4.50 26.77 -12.69
CA THR A 80 4.08 25.38 -12.42
C THR A 80 3.48 25.22 -11.03
N ASP A 81 3.96 25.96 -10.04
CA ASP A 81 3.46 25.90 -8.66
C ASP A 81 2.08 26.57 -8.52
N GLU A 82 1.71 27.45 -9.45
CA GLU A 82 0.45 28.19 -9.48
C GLU A 82 -0.61 27.56 -10.42
N ALA A 83 -0.21 26.51 -11.15
CA ALA A 83 -0.98 25.97 -12.27
C ALA A 83 -2.31 25.32 -11.83
N ASP A 84 -2.40 24.77 -10.62
CA ASP A 84 -3.61 24.14 -10.10
C ASP A 84 -4.62 25.17 -9.60
N ALA A 85 -5.84 25.12 -10.14
CA ALA A 85 -6.93 25.98 -9.72
C ALA A 85 -7.43 25.66 -8.30
N ASP A 86 -7.21 24.44 -7.81
CA ASP A 86 -7.62 23.98 -6.48
C ASP A 86 -6.49 24.16 -5.44
N GLY A 87 -5.25 24.43 -5.89
CA GLY A 87 -4.08 24.72 -5.05
C GLY A 87 -3.56 23.52 -4.25
N LEU A 88 -3.83 22.29 -4.70
CA LEU A 88 -3.43 21.07 -4.01
C LEU A 88 -2.06 20.54 -4.47
N THR A 89 -1.64 20.88 -5.69
CA THR A 89 -0.41 20.39 -6.29
C THR A 89 0.13 21.34 -7.36
N ASP A 90 1.35 21.11 -7.82
CA ASP A 90 1.93 21.77 -9.00
C ASP A 90 1.43 21.16 -10.33
N PHE A 91 1.87 21.74 -11.44
CA PHE A 91 1.59 21.25 -12.80
C PHE A 91 1.94 19.77 -13.00
N TYR A 92 3.00 19.28 -12.38
CA TYR A 92 3.49 17.91 -12.56
C TYR A 92 2.66 16.90 -11.78
N GLY A 93 2.19 17.24 -10.58
CA GLY A 93 1.20 16.45 -9.86
C GLY A 93 -0.17 16.45 -10.54
N LEU A 94 -0.56 17.53 -11.23
CA LEU A 94 -1.75 17.50 -12.11
C LEU A 94 -1.57 16.47 -13.24
N GLN A 95 -0.38 16.32 -13.82
CA GLN A 95 -0.12 15.27 -14.81
C GLN A 95 -0.29 13.87 -14.18
N ALA A 96 0.20 13.66 -12.96
CA ALA A 96 0.03 12.41 -12.24
C ALA A 96 -1.46 12.12 -11.99
N MET A 97 -2.24 13.09 -11.53
CA MET A 97 -3.69 12.95 -11.36
C MET A 97 -4.41 12.62 -12.67
N VAL A 98 -4.03 13.25 -13.79
CA VAL A 98 -4.56 12.92 -15.12
C VAL A 98 -4.23 11.47 -15.50
N ALA A 99 -3.00 11.01 -15.25
CA ALA A 99 -2.59 9.63 -15.53
C ALA A 99 -3.38 8.62 -14.69
N ARG A 100 -3.63 8.93 -13.41
CA ARG A 100 -4.48 8.13 -12.53
C ARG A 100 -5.92 8.08 -13.04
N GLU A 101 -6.50 9.22 -13.36
CA GLU A 101 -7.87 9.30 -13.85
C GLU A 101 -8.06 8.60 -15.20
N MET A 102 -7.04 8.61 -16.08
CA MET A 102 -7.01 7.75 -17.27
C MET A 102 -7.03 6.26 -16.93
N PHE A 103 -6.39 5.83 -15.86
CA PHE A 103 -6.41 4.43 -15.43
C PHE A 103 -7.77 4.02 -14.86
N VAL A 104 -8.31 4.85 -13.96
CA VAL A 104 -9.55 4.59 -13.20
C VAL A 104 -10.81 4.86 -14.03
N ALA A 105 -10.94 6.04 -14.61
CA ALA A 105 -12.14 6.48 -15.33
C ALA A 105 -12.01 6.35 -16.86
N GLY A 106 -10.78 6.18 -17.38
CA GLY A 106 -10.51 6.03 -18.80
C GLY A 106 -10.29 7.32 -19.56
N GLU A 107 -10.64 8.44 -18.95
CA GLU A 107 -10.51 9.78 -19.48
C GLU A 107 -10.44 10.79 -18.34
N CYS A 108 -9.81 11.93 -18.60
CA CYS A 108 -9.82 13.08 -17.73
C CYS A 108 -10.15 14.34 -18.54
N PHE A 109 -10.88 15.27 -17.93
CA PHE A 109 -11.14 16.58 -18.52
C PHE A 109 -10.35 17.64 -17.78
N VAL A 110 -9.62 18.49 -18.50
CA VAL A 110 -8.89 19.62 -17.93
C VAL A 110 -9.48 20.90 -18.49
N ARG A 111 -10.09 21.71 -17.64
CA ARG A 111 -10.60 23.02 -18.02
C ARG A 111 -9.49 24.05 -17.86
N LEU A 112 -9.19 24.76 -18.95
CA LEU A 112 -8.30 25.91 -18.94
C LEU A 112 -9.07 27.12 -18.42
N ARG A 113 -8.57 27.74 -17.34
CA ARG A 113 -9.19 28.87 -16.68
C ARG A 113 -8.29 30.10 -16.82
N PRO A 114 -8.57 30.99 -17.78
CA PRO A 114 -7.98 32.32 -17.78
C PRO A 114 -8.36 33.04 -16.48
N ARG A 115 -7.37 33.62 -15.83
CA ARG A 115 -7.51 34.36 -14.57
C ARG A 115 -7.44 35.86 -14.83
N ARG A 116 -7.90 36.64 -13.87
CA ARG A 116 -7.82 38.10 -13.96
C ARG A 116 -6.42 38.53 -13.50
N ALA A 117 -5.95 39.68 -13.97
CA ALA A 117 -4.67 40.22 -13.51
C ALA A 117 -4.64 40.51 -12.00
N GLU A 118 -5.81 40.80 -11.40
CA GLU A 118 -6.00 40.99 -9.96
C GLU A 118 -5.84 39.71 -9.13
N ASP A 119 -5.79 38.53 -9.76
CA ASP A 119 -5.51 37.26 -9.06
C ASP A 119 -4.00 37.08 -8.76
N GLU A 120 -3.14 38.03 -9.17
CA GLU A 120 -1.70 38.12 -8.87
C GLU A 120 -0.84 36.90 -9.27
N LEU A 121 -1.32 36.08 -10.21
CA LEU A 121 -0.57 34.96 -10.77
C LEU A 121 0.56 35.43 -11.70
N THR A 122 1.68 34.71 -11.68
CA THR A 122 2.84 34.91 -12.55
C THR A 122 2.45 34.86 -14.03
N VAL A 123 1.59 33.90 -14.40
CA VAL A 123 0.87 33.88 -15.67
C VAL A 123 -0.60 33.59 -15.36
N PRO A 124 -1.56 34.44 -15.81
CA PRO A 124 -2.96 34.36 -15.40
C PRO A 124 -3.72 33.22 -16.12
N LEU A 125 -3.29 31.99 -15.87
CA LEU A 125 -3.84 30.75 -16.40
C LEU A 125 -3.76 29.67 -15.32
N GLN A 126 -4.87 29.02 -15.03
CA GLN A 126 -4.91 27.84 -14.17
C GLN A 126 -5.64 26.69 -14.86
N MET A 127 -5.43 25.49 -14.34
CA MET A 127 -6.03 24.26 -14.79
C MET A 127 -6.97 23.73 -13.71
N GLN A 128 -8.17 23.35 -14.11
CA GLN A 128 -9.11 22.66 -13.24
C GLN A 128 -9.37 21.27 -13.79
N LEU A 129 -9.06 20.24 -13.00
CA LEU A 129 -9.40 18.86 -13.34
C LEU A 129 -10.90 18.62 -13.08
N LEU A 130 -11.57 18.01 -14.04
CA LEU A 130 -12.97 17.63 -13.96
C LEU A 130 -13.07 16.11 -14.15
N GLN A 131 -13.67 15.44 -13.18
CA GLN A 131 -13.93 14.01 -13.23
C GLN A 131 -14.89 13.64 -14.38
N SER A 132 -14.77 12.42 -14.90
CA SER A 132 -15.51 11.98 -16.07
C SER A 132 -17.04 12.05 -15.90
N GLU A 133 -17.54 11.82 -14.69
CA GLU A 133 -18.97 11.86 -14.31
C GLU A 133 -19.58 13.26 -14.40
N MET A 134 -18.76 14.30 -14.36
CA MET A 134 -19.22 15.67 -14.58
C MET A 134 -19.66 15.89 -16.03
N LEU A 135 -19.20 15.06 -16.99
CA LEU A 135 -19.68 15.08 -18.37
C LEU A 135 -20.74 13.96 -18.59
N PRO A 136 -22.05 14.30 -18.58
CA PRO A 136 -23.13 13.32 -18.57
C PRO A 136 -23.17 12.46 -19.85
N PHE A 137 -23.11 11.13 -19.66
CA PHE A 137 -23.20 10.15 -20.76
C PHE A 137 -24.57 10.16 -21.44
N GLU A 138 -25.62 10.45 -20.68
CA GLU A 138 -27.01 10.49 -21.13
C GLU A 138 -27.35 11.74 -21.94
N LYS A 139 -26.50 12.79 -21.90
CA LYS A 139 -26.73 14.03 -22.63
C LYS A 139 -26.39 13.86 -24.12
N THR A 140 -27.35 13.32 -24.86
CA THR A 140 -27.28 13.06 -26.30
C THR A 140 -28.54 13.63 -26.97
N GLY A 141 -28.40 14.22 -28.16
CA GLY A 141 -29.53 14.84 -28.87
C GLY A 141 -29.08 15.94 -29.83
N THR A 142 -29.90 16.98 -29.97
CA THR A 142 -29.59 18.16 -30.77
C THR A 142 -29.62 19.38 -29.86
N ALA A 143 -28.55 20.18 -29.88
CA ALA A 143 -28.48 21.44 -29.13
C ALA A 143 -29.42 22.49 -29.76
N ALA A 144 -29.72 23.56 -29.01
CA ALA A 144 -30.62 24.63 -29.46
C ALA A 144 -30.15 25.33 -30.77
N ASN A 145 -28.84 25.29 -31.05
CA ASN A 145 -28.23 25.82 -32.26
C ASN A 145 -28.22 24.82 -33.45
N GLY A 146 -28.83 23.64 -33.30
CA GLY A 146 -28.85 22.60 -34.34
C GLY A 146 -27.64 21.66 -34.33
N ASN A 147 -26.62 21.90 -33.49
CA ASN A 147 -25.45 21.03 -33.38
C ASN A 147 -25.79 19.68 -32.75
N ARG A 148 -25.04 18.63 -33.12
CA ARG A 148 -25.25 17.28 -32.60
C ARG A 148 -24.58 17.13 -31.23
N LEU A 149 -25.32 16.67 -30.23
CA LEU A 149 -24.82 16.32 -28.90
C LEU A 149 -24.71 14.80 -28.77
N ARG A 150 -23.56 14.31 -28.29
CA ARG A 150 -23.34 12.89 -27.97
C ARG A 150 -22.53 12.76 -26.69
N CYS A 151 -23.09 12.08 -25.69
CA CYS A 151 -22.45 11.85 -24.39
C CYS A 151 -21.81 13.11 -23.77
N GLY A 152 -22.55 14.23 -23.81
CA GLY A 152 -22.12 15.52 -23.28
C GLY A 152 -21.24 16.37 -24.22
N ILE A 153 -20.80 15.82 -25.37
CA ILE A 153 -19.94 16.52 -26.34
C ILE A 153 -20.78 17.07 -27.48
N GLU A 154 -20.59 18.34 -27.82
CA GLU A 154 -21.23 19.03 -28.93
C GLU A 154 -20.33 19.05 -30.16
N PHE A 155 -20.90 18.67 -31.31
CA PHE A 155 -20.23 18.60 -32.59
C PHE A 155 -20.89 19.54 -33.60
N ASP A 156 -20.08 20.23 -34.40
CA ASP A 156 -20.56 20.96 -35.57
C ASP A 156 -20.95 20.03 -36.73
N ALA A 157 -21.41 20.61 -37.83
CA ALA A 157 -21.86 19.88 -39.01
C ALA A 157 -20.77 19.04 -39.69
N ILE A 158 -19.48 19.35 -39.49
CA ILE A 158 -18.35 18.59 -40.05
C ILE A 158 -17.76 17.58 -39.06
N GLY A 159 -18.34 17.48 -37.86
CA GLY A 159 -17.93 16.53 -36.81
C GLY A 159 -16.78 17.03 -35.92
N ARG A 160 -16.46 18.33 -35.93
CA ARG A 160 -15.50 18.93 -35.00
C ARG A 160 -16.16 19.14 -33.64
N ARG A 161 -15.43 18.86 -32.56
CA ARG A 161 -15.85 19.18 -31.19
C ARG A 161 -15.87 20.70 -31.00
N VAL A 162 -17.00 21.27 -30.61
CA VAL A 162 -17.17 22.72 -30.43
C VAL A 162 -17.50 23.12 -29.00
N ALA A 163 -18.07 22.22 -28.20
CA ALA A 163 -18.32 22.45 -26.78
C ALA A 163 -18.46 21.14 -25.98
N TYR A 164 -18.32 21.25 -24.67
CA TYR A 164 -18.61 20.23 -23.67
C TYR A 164 -19.67 20.74 -22.71
N HIS A 165 -20.56 19.86 -22.25
CA HIS A 165 -21.69 20.24 -21.39
C HIS A 165 -21.54 19.62 -20.01
N PHE A 166 -20.75 20.26 -19.15
CA PHE A 166 -20.46 19.76 -17.81
C PHE A 166 -21.57 20.08 -16.81
N ARG A 167 -21.82 19.19 -15.86
CA ARG A 167 -22.63 19.47 -14.67
C ARG A 167 -21.89 20.50 -13.80
N ARG A 168 -22.62 21.39 -13.12
CA ARG A 168 -22.00 22.36 -12.19
C ARG A 168 -21.40 21.71 -10.95
N ARG A 169 -21.93 20.56 -10.55
CA ARG A 169 -21.53 19.80 -9.36
C ARG A 169 -21.31 18.35 -9.72
N HIS A 170 -20.49 17.66 -8.93
CA HIS A 170 -20.29 16.24 -9.11
C HIS A 170 -21.60 15.48 -8.78
N PRO A 171 -22.10 14.62 -9.68
CA PRO A 171 -23.41 13.97 -9.51
C PRO A 171 -23.48 12.97 -8.35
N GLY A 172 -22.32 12.49 -7.88
CA GLY A 172 -22.21 11.56 -6.75
C GLY A 172 -21.76 12.22 -5.46
N ASP A 173 -21.63 13.56 -5.41
CA ASP A 173 -21.28 14.27 -4.20
C ASP A 173 -22.53 14.57 -3.36
N SER A 174 -22.73 13.80 -2.29
CA SER A 174 -23.84 13.99 -1.36
C SER A 174 -23.62 15.12 -0.34
N THR A 175 -22.42 15.70 -0.28
CA THR A 175 -22.07 16.77 0.66
C THR A 175 -22.40 18.16 0.11
N ASP A 176 -22.42 18.33 -1.21
CA ASP A 176 -22.80 19.56 -1.89
C ASP A 176 -24.34 19.63 -2.10
N GLN A 177 -25.05 20.13 -1.07
CA GLN A 177 -26.52 20.25 -1.00
C GLN A 177 -27.08 21.33 -1.94
N GLY A 178 -27.00 21.11 -3.25
CA GLY A 178 -27.62 21.96 -4.27
C GLY A 178 -28.80 21.30 -4.99
N ALA A 179 -29.65 22.11 -5.65
CA ALA A 179 -30.87 21.65 -6.33
C ALA A 179 -30.66 20.39 -7.22
N VAL A 180 -31.66 19.50 -7.15
CA VAL A 180 -31.72 18.12 -7.71
C VAL A 180 -31.57 18.04 -9.23
N ILE A 181 -31.71 19.16 -9.96
CA ILE A 181 -31.55 19.17 -11.42
C ILE A 181 -30.07 19.43 -11.73
N PRO A 182 -29.34 18.50 -12.38
CA PRO A 182 -27.97 18.76 -12.79
C PRO A 182 -27.97 19.76 -13.95
N GLU A 183 -28.02 21.05 -13.62
CA GLU A 183 -27.90 22.13 -14.59
C GLU A 183 -26.51 22.01 -15.26
N THR A 184 -26.50 21.70 -16.55
CA THR A 184 -25.26 21.61 -17.31
C THR A 184 -24.86 22.97 -17.88
N VAL A 185 -23.58 23.31 -17.78
CA VAL A 185 -22.97 24.49 -18.40
C VAL A 185 -22.26 24.08 -19.68
N ARG A 186 -22.58 24.79 -20.76
CA ARG A 186 -21.86 24.67 -22.03
C ARG A 186 -20.52 25.41 -21.95
N VAL A 187 -19.42 24.67 -22.06
CA VAL A 187 -18.05 25.19 -22.08
C VAL A 187 -17.48 25.04 -23.50
N PRO A 188 -16.92 26.08 -24.13
CA PRO A 188 -16.29 25.97 -25.45
C PRO A 188 -15.18 24.92 -25.47
N ALA A 189 -15.07 24.17 -26.57
CA ALA A 189 -14.06 23.11 -26.70
C ALA A 189 -12.61 23.64 -26.70
N GLY A 190 -12.39 24.93 -27.00
CA GLY A 190 -11.07 25.56 -26.91
C GLY A 190 -10.52 25.70 -25.49
N ASP A 191 -11.40 25.63 -24.48
CA ASP A 191 -11.06 25.80 -23.06
C ASP A 191 -11.11 24.46 -22.30
N VAL A 192 -11.24 23.34 -23.01
CA VAL A 192 -11.34 22.00 -22.44
C VAL A 192 -10.37 21.06 -23.15
N LEU A 193 -9.49 20.44 -22.39
CA LEU A 193 -8.66 19.34 -22.84
C LEU A 193 -9.33 18.05 -22.43
N HIS A 194 -9.58 17.18 -23.40
CA HIS A 194 -10.19 15.87 -23.16
C HIS A 194 -9.13 14.81 -23.37
N ILE A 195 -8.57 14.32 -22.26
CA ILE A 195 -7.43 13.42 -22.24
C ILE A 195 -7.94 11.99 -22.16
N TYR A 196 -7.66 11.17 -23.17
CA TYR A 196 -7.92 9.73 -23.14
C TYR A 196 -7.04 8.98 -24.12
N ARG A 197 -6.87 7.67 -23.89
CA ARG A 197 -6.21 6.78 -24.84
C ARG A 197 -7.22 6.29 -25.88
N PRO A 198 -7.17 6.76 -27.14
CA PRO A 198 -8.04 6.21 -28.19
C PRO A 198 -7.61 4.78 -28.52
N ILE A 199 -8.56 3.85 -28.48
CA ILE A 199 -8.34 2.44 -28.86
C ILE A 199 -9.03 2.05 -30.15
N ASP A 200 -10.00 2.85 -30.60
CA ASP A 200 -10.76 2.62 -31.82
C ASP A 200 -10.99 3.94 -32.58
N ALA A 201 -11.15 3.83 -33.90
CA ALA A 201 -11.37 4.98 -34.76
C ALA A 201 -12.74 5.63 -34.47
N GLY A 202 -12.75 6.96 -34.32
CA GLY A 202 -13.97 7.71 -34.02
C GLY A 202 -14.53 7.51 -32.61
N GLN A 203 -13.75 6.93 -31.68
CA GLN A 203 -14.08 6.89 -30.26
C GLN A 203 -14.20 8.32 -29.69
N ILE A 204 -15.30 8.63 -29.01
CA ILE A 204 -15.59 9.97 -28.48
C ILE A 204 -15.41 10.12 -26.97
N ARG A 205 -15.34 9.02 -26.22
CA ARG A 205 -15.19 8.98 -24.75
C ARG A 205 -14.18 7.90 -24.38
N GLY A 206 -13.46 8.07 -23.27
CA GLY A 206 -12.49 7.10 -22.79
C GLY A 206 -13.11 5.83 -22.20
N LEU A 207 -12.27 4.83 -21.96
CA LEU A 207 -12.62 3.58 -21.29
C LEU A 207 -11.61 3.30 -20.18
N PRO A 208 -12.05 2.98 -18.94
CA PRO A 208 -11.15 2.65 -17.85
C PRO A 208 -10.09 1.64 -18.27
N HIS A 209 -8.83 1.92 -17.96
CA HIS A 209 -7.72 1.02 -18.28
C HIS A 209 -7.82 -0.29 -17.49
N VAL A 210 -8.37 -0.22 -16.27
CA VAL A 210 -8.64 -1.38 -15.41
C VAL A 210 -9.75 -2.29 -15.95
N ALA A 211 -10.58 -1.83 -16.89
CA ALA A 211 -11.79 -2.53 -17.35
C ALA A 211 -11.61 -4.03 -17.68
N PRO A 212 -10.56 -4.45 -18.41
CA PRO A 212 -10.38 -5.87 -18.78
C PRO A 212 -10.06 -6.79 -17.59
N ALA A 213 -9.55 -6.24 -16.48
CA ALA A 213 -9.16 -6.98 -15.29
C ALA A 213 -10.25 -7.02 -14.21
N MET A 214 -11.25 -6.14 -14.26
CA MET A 214 -12.19 -5.90 -13.16
C MET A 214 -12.90 -7.16 -12.66
N VAL A 215 -13.46 -7.96 -13.58
CA VAL A 215 -14.18 -9.19 -13.19
C VAL A 215 -13.24 -10.20 -12.54
N ARG A 216 -11.98 -10.27 -12.99
CA ARG A 216 -11.00 -11.19 -12.42
C ARG A 216 -10.59 -10.76 -11.02
N LEU A 217 -10.34 -9.47 -10.83
CA LEU A 217 -9.98 -8.92 -9.52
C LEU A 217 -11.14 -9.10 -8.52
N PHE A 218 -12.37 -8.78 -8.93
CA PHE A 218 -13.55 -8.99 -8.10
C PHE A 218 -13.78 -10.46 -7.72
N LEU A 219 -13.60 -11.39 -8.67
CA LEU A 219 -13.72 -12.83 -8.38
C LEU A 219 -12.55 -13.37 -7.56
N LEU A 220 -11.36 -12.77 -7.69
CA LEU A 220 -10.20 -13.13 -6.88
C LEU A 220 -10.44 -12.77 -5.42
N ASP A 221 -10.96 -11.57 -5.13
CA ASP A 221 -11.30 -11.17 -3.76
C ASP A 221 -12.33 -12.13 -3.14
N GLN A 222 -13.39 -12.47 -3.88
CA GLN A 222 -14.38 -13.46 -3.42
C GLN A 222 -13.77 -14.85 -3.19
N TYR A 223 -12.80 -15.24 -4.01
CA TYR A 223 -12.12 -16.50 -3.85
C TYR A 223 -11.22 -16.50 -2.61
N ASP A 224 -10.54 -15.39 -2.33
CA ASP A 224 -9.73 -15.21 -1.13
C ASP A 224 -10.58 -15.27 0.14
N ASP A 225 -11.75 -14.62 0.14
CA ASP A 225 -12.73 -14.71 1.22
C ASP A 225 -13.23 -16.15 1.41
N ALA A 226 -13.58 -16.83 0.32
CA ALA A 226 -14.05 -18.22 0.36
C ALA A 226 -12.97 -19.19 0.88
N GLU A 227 -11.70 -18.99 0.48
CA GLU A 227 -10.58 -19.78 0.98
C GLU A 227 -10.27 -19.49 2.44
N LEU A 228 -10.42 -18.23 2.88
CA LEU A 228 -10.31 -17.86 4.28
C LEU A 228 -11.41 -18.54 5.12
N ASP A 229 -12.66 -18.45 4.70
CA ASP A 229 -13.80 -19.09 5.39
C ASP A 229 -13.71 -20.61 5.39
N ARG A 230 -13.21 -21.18 4.29
CA ARG A 230 -12.88 -22.60 4.22
C ARG A 230 -11.83 -22.98 5.25
N LYS A 231 -10.72 -22.23 5.36
CA LYS A 231 -9.66 -22.48 6.34
C LYS A 231 -10.16 -22.32 7.76
N LYS A 232 -11.01 -21.32 8.04
CA LYS A 232 -11.70 -21.16 9.33
C LYS A 232 -12.53 -22.40 9.65
N THR A 233 -13.33 -22.88 8.69
CA THR A 233 -14.19 -24.07 8.86
C THR A 233 -13.37 -25.35 9.03
N ALA A 234 -12.31 -25.54 8.26
CA ALA A 234 -11.43 -26.70 8.38
C ALA A 234 -10.65 -26.72 9.72
N ALA A 235 -10.38 -25.55 10.30
CA ALA A 235 -9.81 -25.44 11.64
C ALA A 235 -10.83 -25.77 12.76
N MET A 236 -12.13 -25.85 12.45
CA MET A 236 -13.13 -26.31 13.41
C MET A 236 -13.06 -27.84 13.52
N PHE A 237 -12.50 -28.33 14.63
CA PHE A 237 -12.51 -29.73 14.98
C PHE A 237 -13.90 -30.16 15.46
N ALA A 238 -14.45 -31.25 14.92
CA ALA A 238 -15.65 -31.88 15.45
C ALA A 238 -15.35 -33.34 15.83
N GLY A 239 -15.72 -33.76 17.03
CA GLY A 239 -15.66 -35.15 17.48
C GLY A 239 -17.06 -35.74 17.57
N PHE A 240 -17.24 -36.97 17.12
CA PHE A 240 -18.49 -37.73 17.26
C PHE A 240 -18.25 -38.91 18.18
N ILE A 241 -19.07 -39.05 19.23
CA ILE A 241 -19.08 -40.23 20.08
C ILE A 241 -20.05 -41.24 19.48
N THR A 242 -19.57 -42.44 19.15
CA THR A 242 -20.37 -43.55 18.62
C THR A 242 -20.47 -44.65 19.67
N LYS A 243 -21.67 -45.18 19.94
CA LYS A 243 -21.88 -46.28 20.91
C LYS A 243 -22.22 -47.58 20.17
N THR A 244 -21.74 -48.73 20.68
CA THR A 244 -21.86 -50.03 20.00
C THR A 244 -23.13 -50.84 20.34
N ALA A 245 -24.01 -50.39 21.24
CA ALA A 245 -25.25 -51.10 21.56
C ALA A 245 -26.44 -50.14 21.86
N PRO A 246 -27.65 -50.40 21.34
CA PRO A 246 -28.86 -49.69 21.74
C PRO A 246 -29.51 -50.42 22.92
N GLU A 247 -29.34 -49.94 24.15
CA GLU A 247 -30.15 -50.42 25.29
C GLU A 247 -30.70 -49.25 26.13
N GLU A 248 -31.82 -49.58 26.79
CA GLU A 248 -32.92 -48.74 27.31
C GLU A 248 -32.54 -47.56 28.24
N PRO A 249 -33.35 -46.47 28.24
CA PRO A 249 -33.04 -45.27 29.01
C PRO A 249 -33.14 -45.52 30.52
N LEU A 250 -32.01 -45.40 31.21
CA LEU A 250 -31.92 -45.49 32.67
C LEU A 250 -32.28 -44.13 33.28
N MET A 251 -33.24 -44.13 34.22
CA MET A 251 -33.70 -42.92 34.93
C MET A 251 -32.56 -42.23 35.68
N GLY A 252 -32.27 -40.98 35.30
CA GLY A 252 -31.38 -40.08 36.03
C GLY A 252 -30.57 -39.11 35.17
N GLU A 253 -31.00 -38.79 33.95
CA GLU A 253 -30.27 -37.88 33.06
C GLU A 253 -30.55 -36.41 33.39
N ALA A 254 -29.47 -35.65 33.52
CA ALA A 254 -29.49 -34.19 33.50
C ALA A 254 -30.11 -33.69 32.19
N GLU A 255 -30.78 -32.54 32.27
CA GLU A 255 -31.64 -31.94 31.25
C GLU A 255 -31.12 -32.13 29.81
N ALA A 256 -31.89 -32.89 29.04
CA ALA A 256 -31.74 -32.99 27.59
C ALA A 256 -32.27 -31.71 26.94
N ASP A 257 -31.45 -31.09 26.09
CA ASP A 257 -31.92 -30.10 25.13
C ASP A 257 -32.85 -30.76 24.08
N LEU A 258 -33.77 -29.97 23.52
CA LEU A 258 -34.96 -30.38 22.75
C LEU A 258 -34.77 -31.32 21.55
N ASP A 259 -33.55 -31.71 21.18
CA ASP A 259 -33.23 -32.63 20.07
C ASP A 259 -32.48 -33.93 20.49
N GLY A 260 -32.34 -34.22 21.78
CA GLY A 260 -31.85 -35.53 22.25
C GLY A 260 -30.39 -35.86 21.91
N ALA A 261 -29.59 -34.86 21.51
CA ALA A 261 -28.16 -34.99 21.31
C ALA A 261 -27.40 -34.30 22.46
N THR A 262 -26.72 -35.06 23.31
CA THR A 262 -25.73 -34.52 24.24
C THR A 262 -24.58 -33.91 23.45
N ILE A 263 -24.53 -32.58 23.41
CA ILE A 263 -23.41 -31.83 22.83
C ILE A 263 -22.26 -31.84 23.83
N ALA A 264 -21.30 -32.75 23.65
CA ALA A 264 -20.04 -32.70 24.38
C ALA A 264 -19.17 -31.58 23.78
N SER A 265 -18.83 -30.56 24.58
CA SER A 265 -17.91 -29.51 24.18
C SER A 265 -16.49 -30.05 24.09
N LEU A 266 -15.83 -29.89 22.94
CA LEU A 266 -14.43 -30.26 22.75
C LEU A 266 -13.53 -29.10 23.20
N GLU A 267 -12.82 -29.26 24.31
CA GLU A 267 -11.83 -28.28 24.78
C GLU A 267 -10.40 -28.70 24.36
N PRO A 268 -9.55 -27.77 23.91
CA PRO A 268 -8.17 -28.10 23.54
C PRO A 268 -7.38 -28.66 24.74
N GLY A 269 -6.83 -29.87 24.60
CA GLY A 269 -5.95 -30.48 25.61
C GLY A 269 -6.66 -31.35 26.67
N THR A 270 -7.98 -31.40 26.70
CA THR A 270 -8.73 -32.32 27.58
C THR A 270 -8.91 -33.68 26.92
N MET A 271 -8.53 -34.76 27.63
CA MET A 271 -8.91 -36.13 27.27
C MET A 271 -10.13 -36.56 28.08
N GLN A 272 -11.23 -36.85 27.40
CA GLN A 272 -12.43 -37.38 28.04
C GLN A 272 -12.36 -38.91 28.16
N VAL A 273 -12.62 -39.42 29.36
CA VAL A 273 -12.70 -40.87 29.60
C VAL A 273 -14.04 -41.36 29.07
N LEU A 274 -13.99 -42.32 28.14
CA LEU A 274 -15.16 -42.91 27.49
C LEU A 274 -15.71 -44.09 28.30
N LEU A 275 -17.03 -44.30 28.25
CA LEU A 275 -17.65 -45.49 28.83
C LEU A 275 -17.32 -46.74 28.00
N PRO A 276 -17.36 -47.95 28.60
CA PRO A 276 -17.13 -49.20 27.86
C PRO A 276 -18.09 -49.34 26.67
N GLY A 277 -17.56 -49.40 25.45
CA GLY A 277 -18.34 -49.50 24.20
C GLY A 277 -18.57 -48.18 23.44
N GLU A 278 -18.03 -47.06 23.93
CA GLU A 278 -18.01 -45.77 23.24
C GLU A 278 -16.68 -45.56 22.48
N ASP A 279 -16.76 -45.04 21.25
CA ASP A 279 -15.62 -44.71 20.39
C ASP A 279 -15.73 -43.27 19.86
N VAL A 280 -14.60 -42.56 19.75
CA VAL A 280 -14.56 -41.17 19.27
C VAL A 280 -14.03 -41.13 17.84
N LYS A 281 -14.85 -40.58 16.93
CA LYS A 281 -14.46 -40.31 15.55
C LYS A 281 -14.37 -38.82 15.31
N PHE A 282 -13.20 -38.34 14.95
CA PHE A 282 -13.02 -36.96 14.55
C PHE A 282 -13.46 -36.76 13.09
N SER A 283 -14.10 -35.62 12.81
CA SER A 283 -14.16 -35.13 11.46
C SER A 283 -12.72 -34.86 11.01
N SER A 284 -12.36 -35.42 9.87
CA SER A 284 -11.18 -35.02 9.11
C SER A 284 -11.69 -34.26 7.89
N PRO A 285 -11.95 -32.94 8.01
CA PRO A 285 -12.25 -32.13 6.83
C PRO A 285 -11.18 -32.40 5.79
N ALA A 286 -11.59 -32.66 4.54
CA ALA A 286 -10.64 -32.96 3.48
C ALA A 286 -9.62 -31.82 3.39
N ASP A 287 -8.36 -32.12 3.70
CA ASP A 287 -7.26 -31.24 3.36
C ASP A 287 -7.20 -31.14 1.84
N VAL A 288 -7.17 -29.92 1.36
CA VAL A 288 -7.26 -29.61 -0.06
C VAL A 288 -6.14 -28.65 -0.44
N GLY A 289 -4.91 -29.17 -0.32
CA GLY A 289 -3.85 -29.02 -1.30
C GLY A 289 -3.25 -27.61 -1.51
N GLY A 290 -1.92 -27.57 -1.65
CA GLY A 290 -1.12 -26.37 -1.97
C GLY A 290 -1.37 -25.75 -3.37
N GLY A 291 -2.56 -25.89 -3.95
CA GLY A 291 -2.93 -25.33 -5.25
C GLY A 291 -3.36 -23.85 -5.21
N TYR A 292 -3.66 -23.30 -4.02
CA TYR A 292 -4.10 -21.92 -3.84
C TYR A 292 -3.09 -20.90 -4.39
N GLU A 293 -1.82 -21.02 -4.00
CA GLU A 293 -0.75 -20.13 -4.48
C GLU A 293 -0.58 -20.24 -6.00
N ALA A 294 -0.61 -21.45 -6.55
CA ALA A 294 -0.49 -21.65 -8.00
C ALA A 294 -1.68 -21.03 -8.78
N PHE A 295 -2.89 -21.13 -8.24
CA PHE A 295 -4.08 -20.49 -8.81
C PHE A 295 -3.99 -18.97 -8.74
N GLN A 296 -3.64 -18.42 -7.57
CA GLN A 296 -3.43 -16.98 -7.40
C GLN A 296 -2.38 -16.46 -8.37
N TYR A 297 -1.22 -17.11 -8.44
CA TYR A 297 -0.15 -16.73 -9.35
C TYR A 297 -0.62 -16.68 -10.81
N ARG A 298 -1.32 -17.72 -11.28
CA ARG A 298 -1.86 -17.74 -12.65
C ARG A 298 -2.93 -16.68 -12.89
N THR A 299 -3.76 -16.41 -11.89
CA THR A 299 -4.81 -15.37 -11.96
C THR A 299 -4.19 -13.98 -12.02
N LEU A 300 -3.21 -13.69 -11.18
CA LEU A 300 -2.49 -12.41 -11.14
C LEU A 300 -1.65 -12.17 -12.40
N LEU A 301 -1.08 -13.22 -13.02
CA LEU A 301 -0.48 -13.11 -14.34
C LEU A 301 -1.51 -12.71 -15.41
N ALA A 302 -2.73 -13.27 -15.36
CA ALA A 302 -3.80 -12.90 -16.29
C ALA A 302 -4.32 -11.48 -16.04
N VAL A 303 -4.38 -11.03 -14.79
CA VAL A 303 -4.67 -9.64 -14.40
C VAL A 303 -3.59 -8.71 -14.97
N SER A 304 -2.32 -9.01 -14.76
CA SER A 304 -1.18 -8.25 -15.26
C SER A 304 -1.22 -8.12 -16.78
N ALA A 305 -1.49 -9.22 -17.49
CA ALA A 305 -1.69 -9.20 -18.95
C ALA A 305 -2.90 -8.36 -19.39
N SER A 306 -3.98 -8.36 -18.60
CA SER A 306 -5.19 -7.57 -18.86
C SER A 306 -4.95 -6.07 -18.68
N LEU A 307 -4.14 -5.71 -17.69
CA LEU A 307 -3.73 -4.33 -17.40
C LEU A 307 -2.57 -3.87 -18.29
N GLY A 308 -1.86 -4.78 -18.95
CA GLY A 308 -0.64 -4.45 -19.68
C GLY A 308 0.49 -3.94 -18.79
N LEU A 309 0.48 -4.35 -17.52
CA LEU A 309 1.50 -4.03 -16.52
C LEU A 309 2.32 -5.29 -16.19
N PRO A 310 3.63 -5.16 -15.95
CA PRO A 310 4.46 -6.24 -15.46
C PRO A 310 3.94 -6.85 -14.15
N TYR A 311 4.08 -8.18 -13.99
CA TYR A 311 3.57 -8.89 -12.81
C TYR A 311 4.10 -8.31 -11.51
N HIS A 312 5.41 -8.11 -11.43
CA HIS A 312 6.08 -7.58 -10.26
C HIS A 312 5.68 -6.13 -9.92
N LEU A 313 5.23 -5.34 -10.90
CA LEU A 313 4.69 -4.00 -10.66
C LEU A 313 3.26 -4.02 -10.14
N VAL A 314 2.49 -5.07 -10.42
CA VAL A 314 1.12 -5.24 -9.91
C VAL A 314 1.14 -5.87 -8.51
N THR A 315 1.99 -6.87 -8.27
CA THR A 315 1.96 -7.68 -7.04
C THR A 315 3.05 -7.34 -6.03
N GLY A 316 4.15 -6.69 -6.45
CA GLY A 316 5.35 -6.54 -5.63
C GLY A 316 6.20 -7.82 -5.50
N ASP A 317 5.77 -8.94 -6.08
CA ASP A 317 6.49 -10.22 -5.96
C ASP A 317 7.57 -10.37 -7.05
N VAL A 318 8.82 -10.48 -6.62
CA VAL A 318 10.00 -10.69 -7.46
C VAL A 318 10.67 -12.06 -7.24
N ARG A 319 10.12 -12.94 -6.41
CA ARG A 319 10.75 -14.22 -6.01
C ARG A 319 11.06 -15.14 -7.18
N GLN A 320 10.21 -15.13 -8.21
CA GLN A 320 10.35 -15.98 -9.40
C GLN A 320 11.08 -15.31 -10.57
N ALA A 321 11.60 -14.09 -10.37
CA ALA A 321 12.22 -13.31 -11.44
C ALA A 321 13.74 -13.25 -11.30
N ASN A 322 14.45 -13.36 -12.43
CA ASN A 322 15.88 -13.08 -12.50
C ASN A 322 16.14 -11.74 -13.20
N TYR A 323 17.37 -11.22 -13.08
CA TYR A 323 17.73 -9.92 -13.65
C TYR A 323 17.42 -9.81 -15.16
N SER A 324 17.71 -10.87 -15.92
CA SER A 324 17.50 -10.90 -17.37
C SER A 324 16.00 -10.93 -17.73
N SER A 325 15.17 -11.68 -16.99
CA SER A 325 13.74 -11.75 -17.24
C SER A 325 13.03 -10.44 -16.88
N LEU A 326 13.40 -9.81 -15.76
CA LEU A 326 12.87 -8.48 -15.38
C LEU A 326 13.22 -7.44 -16.44
N ARG A 327 14.48 -7.44 -16.91
CA ARG A 327 14.91 -6.54 -17.97
C ARG A 327 14.12 -6.75 -19.26
N ALA A 328 13.91 -8.00 -19.68
CA ALA A 328 13.16 -8.31 -20.89
C ALA A 328 11.70 -7.80 -20.80
N GLU A 329 11.04 -8.03 -19.66
CA GLU A 329 9.67 -7.57 -19.40
C GLU A 329 9.57 -6.03 -19.39
N LEU A 330 10.49 -5.36 -18.68
CA LEU A 330 10.51 -3.90 -18.57
C LEU A 330 10.76 -3.20 -19.90
N VAL A 331 11.54 -3.78 -20.82
CA VAL A 331 11.80 -3.16 -22.15
C VAL A 331 10.51 -3.02 -22.95
N GLU A 332 9.67 -4.06 -23.00
CA GLU A 332 8.39 -4.02 -23.71
C GLU A 332 7.39 -3.08 -23.01
N PHE A 333 7.34 -3.13 -21.68
CA PHE A 333 6.50 -2.23 -20.89
C PHE A 333 6.86 -0.76 -21.10
N ARG A 334 8.15 -0.39 -21.00
CA ARG A 334 8.64 0.98 -21.22
C ARG A 334 8.31 1.49 -22.62
N ARG A 335 8.37 0.65 -23.66
CA ARG A 335 7.95 1.02 -25.02
C ARG A 335 6.47 1.44 -25.08
N ARG A 336 5.58 0.71 -24.39
CA ARG A 336 4.15 1.04 -24.32
C ARG A 336 3.92 2.34 -23.56
N VAL A 337 4.61 2.53 -22.45
CA VAL A 337 4.56 3.76 -21.66
C VAL A 337 5.00 4.96 -22.50
N GLN A 338 6.10 4.86 -23.24
CA GLN A 338 6.58 5.93 -24.14
C GLN A 338 5.55 6.30 -25.22
N GLN A 339 4.81 5.34 -25.77
CA GLN A 339 3.73 5.63 -26.71
C GLN A 339 2.63 6.49 -26.07
N LEU A 340 2.30 6.24 -24.80
CA LEU A 340 1.32 7.03 -24.05
C LEU A 340 1.87 8.40 -23.65
N GLN A 341 3.14 8.47 -23.22
CA GLN A 341 3.82 9.74 -22.92
C GLN A 341 3.77 10.69 -24.11
N HIS A 342 4.14 10.22 -25.30
CA HIS A 342 4.20 11.08 -26.47
C HIS A 342 2.84 11.25 -27.18
N GLY A 343 2.09 10.15 -27.34
CA GLY A 343 0.86 10.11 -28.13
C GLY A 343 -0.38 10.60 -27.38
N VAL A 344 -0.37 10.57 -26.04
CA VAL A 344 -1.50 10.99 -25.21
C VAL A 344 -1.13 12.17 -24.34
N LEU A 345 -0.22 12.01 -23.37
CA LEU A 345 0.06 13.06 -22.38
C LEU A 345 0.70 14.30 -23.03
N ALA A 346 1.80 14.13 -23.76
CA ALA A 346 2.45 15.25 -24.45
C ALA A 346 1.52 15.86 -25.51
N HIS A 347 0.81 15.03 -26.27
CA HIS A 347 -0.03 15.50 -27.38
C HIS A 347 -1.32 16.21 -26.94
N GLN A 348 -2.08 15.60 -26.03
CA GLN A 348 -3.42 16.05 -25.64
C GLN A 348 -3.40 16.99 -24.43
N LEU A 349 -2.41 16.86 -23.53
CA LEU A 349 -2.30 17.68 -22.31
C LEU A 349 -1.22 18.74 -22.47
N CYS A 350 0.04 18.33 -22.63
CA CYS A 350 1.18 19.23 -22.43
C CYS A 350 1.31 20.26 -23.57
N ARG A 351 1.17 19.86 -24.84
CA ARG A 351 1.25 20.77 -26.00
C ARG A 351 0.18 21.86 -26.01
N PRO A 352 -1.13 21.55 -25.80
CA PRO A 352 -2.15 22.59 -25.73
C PRO A 352 -1.93 23.55 -24.56
N ILE A 353 -1.50 23.04 -23.40
CA ILE A 353 -1.20 23.88 -22.23
C ILE A 353 -0.03 24.80 -22.52
N TRP A 354 1.07 24.28 -23.05
CA TRP A 354 2.22 25.10 -23.47
C TRP A 354 1.82 26.21 -24.45
N ALA A 355 1.02 25.88 -25.47
CA ALA A 355 0.56 26.86 -26.44
C ALA A 355 -0.30 27.96 -25.82
N ARG A 356 -1.22 27.59 -24.90
CA ARG A 356 -2.10 28.54 -24.21
C ARG A 356 -1.32 29.36 -23.18
N TRP A 357 -0.39 28.75 -22.46
CA TRP A 357 0.48 29.40 -21.49
C TRP A 357 1.37 30.45 -22.18
N MET A 358 2.06 30.10 -23.26
CA MET A 358 2.87 31.05 -24.05
C MET A 358 2.04 32.23 -24.54
N GLU A 359 0.83 31.98 -25.03
CA GLU A 359 -0.09 33.04 -25.47
C GLU A 359 -0.52 33.94 -24.32
N THR A 360 -0.86 33.35 -23.18
CA THR A 360 -1.29 34.09 -21.99
C THR A 360 -0.14 34.91 -21.40
N ALA A 361 1.07 34.36 -21.35
CA ALA A 361 2.28 35.04 -20.88
C ALA A 361 2.62 36.26 -21.74
N VAL A 362 2.47 36.16 -23.07
CA VAL A 362 2.66 37.30 -23.97
C VAL A 362 1.55 38.34 -23.80
N LEU A 363 0.28 37.91 -23.71
CA LEU A 363 -0.86 38.82 -23.52
C LEU A 363 -0.83 39.55 -22.18
N ALA A 364 -0.34 38.90 -21.13
CA ALA A 364 -0.17 39.48 -19.80
C ALA A 364 1.08 40.35 -19.67
N GLY A 365 1.96 40.37 -20.68
CA GLY A 365 3.23 41.09 -20.65
C GLY A 365 4.33 40.42 -19.80
N ALA A 366 4.12 39.19 -19.33
CA ALA A 366 5.11 38.40 -18.60
C ALA A 366 6.26 37.92 -19.51
N LEU A 367 6.00 37.77 -20.82
CA LEU A 367 7.02 37.54 -21.84
C LEU A 367 6.92 38.57 -22.95
N ASP A 368 8.01 39.27 -23.21
CA ASP A 368 8.16 40.08 -24.42
C ASP A 368 8.72 39.23 -25.56
N LEU A 369 7.84 38.90 -26.53
CA LEU A 369 8.15 38.12 -27.73
C LEU A 369 7.72 38.89 -28.99
N PRO A 370 8.57 39.79 -29.51
CA PRO A 370 8.27 40.54 -30.72
C PRO A 370 7.93 39.62 -31.91
N GLY A 371 6.79 39.87 -32.55
CA GLY A 371 6.32 39.08 -33.69
C GLY A 371 5.59 37.78 -33.31
N TYR A 372 5.33 37.51 -32.03
CA TYR A 372 4.59 36.32 -31.59
C TYR A 372 3.21 36.20 -32.26
N ALA A 373 2.45 37.29 -32.36
CA ALA A 373 1.13 37.29 -32.99
C ALA A 373 1.16 36.91 -34.48
N ALA A 374 2.24 37.26 -35.19
CA ALA A 374 2.39 36.95 -36.61
C ALA A 374 2.90 35.52 -36.85
N ALA A 375 3.73 34.98 -35.94
CA ALA A 375 4.34 33.66 -36.11
C ALA A 375 4.46 32.89 -34.77
N PRO A 376 3.34 32.51 -34.13
CA PRO A 376 3.35 31.87 -32.81
C PRO A 376 4.05 30.50 -32.83
N GLY A 377 3.98 29.79 -33.97
CA GLY A 377 4.62 28.48 -34.14
C GLY A 377 6.14 28.49 -33.95
N ARG A 378 6.81 29.62 -34.25
CA ARG A 378 8.26 29.77 -34.04
C ARG A 378 8.64 29.70 -32.56
N PHE A 379 7.82 30.28 -31.70
CA PHE A 379 8.09 30.36 -30.26
C PHE A 379 7.50 29.16 -29.50
N ARG A 380 6.43 28.55 -30.01
CA ARG A 380 5.79 27.36 -29.41
C ARG A 380 6.57 26.06 -29.64
N ALA A 381 7.63 26.08 -30.45
CA ALA A 381 8.46 24.90 -30.69
C ALA A 381 9.11 24.40 -29.40
N VAL A 382 8.83 23.16 -29.03
CA VAL A 382 9.20 22.58 -27.74
C VAL A 382 9.48 21.09 -27.89
N GLN A 383 10.50 20.61 -27.18
CA GLN A 383 10.78 19.21 -26.96
C GLN A 383 10.21 18.79 -25.60
N TRP A 384 9.48 17.68 -25.55
CA TRP A 384 8.96 17.14 -24.29
C TRP A 384 9.90 16.08 -23.75
N ILE A 385 10.29 16.24 -22.49
CA ILE A 385 11.24 15.39 -21.79
C ILE A 385 10.45 14.56 -20.77
N PRO A 386 10.20 13.26 -21.05
CA PRO A 386 9.62 12.35 -20.08
C PRO A 386 10.64 11.97 -19.00
N PRO A 387 10.18 11.41 -17.85
CA PRO A 387 11.05 10.92 -16.80
C PRO A 387 12.06 9.89 -17.32
N ARG A 388 13.26 9.92 -16.74
CA ARG A 388 14.32 8.95 -17.04
C ARG A 388 13.99 7.58 -16.45
N TRP A 389 14.44 6.55 -17.16
CA TRP A 389 14.46 5.18 -16.68
C TRP A 389 15.78 4.86 -16.00
N ASP A 390 15.76 4.71 -14.69
CA ASP A 390 16.94 4.26 -13.96
C ASP A 390 17.21 2.77 -14.21
N TRP A 391 18.50 2.45 -14.17
CA TRP A 391 19.01 1.08 -14.24
C TRP A 391 19.52 0.64 -12.87
N VAL A 392 19.49 -0.66 -12.63
CA VAL A 392 19.91 -1.27 -11.35
C VAL A 392 21.38 -0.98 -11.01
N ASP A 393 22.24 -0.75 -12.02
CA ASP A 393 23.64 -0.38 -11.85
C ASP A 393 23.87 1.07 -12.34
N PRO A 394 23.83 2.06 -11.43
CA PRO A 394 23.99 3.47 -11.78
C PRO A 394 25.36 3.79 -12.40
N LEU A 395 26.42 3.07 -11.99
CA LEU A 395 27.77 3.33 -12.48
C LEU A 395 27.88 3.00 -13.97
N LYS A 396 27.39 1.83 -14.39
CA LYS A 396 27.40 1.43 -15.80
C LYS A 396 26.55 2.35 -16.67
N ASP A 397 25.42 2.82 -16.15
CA ASP A 397 24.54 3.73 -16.87
C ASP A 397 25.19 5.10 -17.12
N ILE A 398 25.83 5.69 -16.11
CA ILE A 398 26.57 6.95 -16.25
C ILE A 398 27.78 6.77 -17.19
N GLN A 399 28.55 5.68 -17.06
CA GLN A 399 29.67 5.39 -17.95
C GLN A 399 29.20 5.27 -19.42
N ALA A 400 28.09 4.59 -19.66
CA ALA A 400 27.50 4.48 -20.99
C ALA A 400 27.09 5.85 -21.56
N GLN A 401 26.57 6.75 -20.73
CA GLN A 401 26.23 8.12 -21.15
C GLN A 401 27.48 8.95 -21.48
N VAL A 402 28.53 8.85 -20.66
CA VAL A 402 29.81 9.54 -20.92
C VAL A 402 30.40 9.07 -22.24
N LEU A 403 30.49 7.75 -22.45
CA LEU A 403 30.96 7.16 -23.71
C LEU A 403 30.09 7.58 -24.90
N ALA A 404 28.77 7.67 -24.73
CA ALA A 404 27.87 8.12 -25.79
C ALA A 404 28.06 9.61 -26.15
N MET A 405 28.39 10.45 -25.16
CA MET A 405 28.74 11.86 -25.38
C MET A 405 30.09 11.98 -26.08
N GLU A 406 31.11 11.24 -25.63
CA GLU A 406 32.44 11.20 -26.25
C GLU A 406 32.38 10.69 -27.70
N ALA A 407 31.51 9.72 -27.98
CA ALA A 407 31.24 9.19 -29.32
C ALA A 407 30.37 10.12 -30.19
N GLY A 408 29.83 11.23 -29.64
CA GLY A 408 28.96 12.16 -30.37
C GLY A 408 27.56 11.64 -30.67
N ILE A 409 27.12 10.56 -30.01
CA ILE A 409 25.78 9.96 -30.19
C ILE A 409 24.71 10.78 -29.46
N THR A 410 25.08 11.40 -28.34
CA THR A 410 24.19 12.28 -27.55
C THR A 410 24.92 13.55 -27.12
N SER A 411 24.18 14.54 -26.64
CA SER A 411 24.73 15.80 -26.13
C SER A 411 24.54 15.92 -24.62
N ARG A 412 25.41 16.69 -23.96
CA ARG A 412 25.29 16.98 -22.52
C ARG A 412 23.92 17.54 -22.15
N ARG A 413 23.38 18.45 -22.98
CA ARG A 413 22.03 18.99 -22.81
C ARG A 413 20.98 17.88 -22.70
N LYS A 414 20.94 16.96 -23.68
CA LYS A 414 19.97 15.84 -23.67
C LYS A 414 20.14 14.93 -22.46
N VAL A 415 21.38 14.74 -21.99
CA VAL A 415 21.68 13.91 -20.82
C VAL A 415 21.18 14.55 -19.53
N VAL A 416 21.47 15.84 -19.32
CA VAL A 416 21.03 16.61 -18.14
C VAL A 416 19.51 16.81 -18.14
N GLU A 417 18.94 17.17 -19.28
CA GLU A 417 17.49 17.28 -19.45
C GLU A 417 16.79 15.98 -19.13
N ALA A 418 17.32 14.83 -19.58
CA ALA A 418 16.75 13.53 -19.26
C ALA A 418 16.72 13.27 -17.74
N THR A 419 17.66 13.80 -16.96
CA THR A 419 17.62 13.71 -15.49
C THR A 419 16.63 14.66 -14.82
N GLY A 420 15.86 15.42 -15.62
CA GLY A 420 14.82 16.32 -15.13
C GLY A 420 15.30 17.73 -14.79
N TYR A 421 16.56 18.06 -15.06
CA TYR A 421 17.19 19.35 -14.76
C TYR A 421 17.41 20.18 -16.01
N ASP A 422 17.37 21.50 -15.87
CA ASP A 422 17.68 22.43 -16.96
C ASP A 422 19.20 22.56 -17.15
N VAL A 423 19.67 22.50 -18.40
CA VAL A 423 21.11 22.53 -18.67
C VAL A 423 21.71 23.92 -18.42
N GLU A 424 20.96 24.97 -18.74
CA GLU A 424 21.38 26.35 -18.50
C GLU A 424 21.46 26.67 -17.00
N GLU A 425 20.52 26.17 -16.19
CA GLU A 425 20.60 26.22 -14.73
C GLU A 425 21.84 25.50 -14.20
N VAL A 426 22.07 24.25 -14.60
CA VAL A 426 23.23 23.46 -14.16
C VAL A 426 24.55 24.15 -14.54
N ASP A 427 24.62 24.79 -15.72
CA ASP A 427 25.81 25.54 -16.13
C ASP A 427 26.05 26.78 -15.24
N ARG A 428 24.98 27.48 -14.85
CA ARG A 428 25.03 28.63 -13.95
C ARG A 428 25.48 28.22 -12.55
N GLU A 429 24.94 27.14 -12.01
CA GLU A 429 25.31 26.59 -10.70
C GLU A 429 26.77 26.15 -10.69
N ASN A 430 27.20 25.40 -11.70
CA ASN A 430 28.59 24.97 -11.82
C ASN A 430 29.56 26.17 -11.90
N ALA A 431 29.20 27.23 -12.62
CA ALA A 431 30.00 28.45 -12.68
C ALA A 431 30.05 29.17 -11.32
N ALA A 432 28.91 29.29 -10.63
CA ALA A 432 28.83 29.90 -9.30
C ALA A 432 29.62 29.10 -8.25
N ASP A 433 29.50 27.77 -8.27
CA ASP A 433 30.22 26.88 -7.37
C ASP A 433 31.72 26.86 -7.66
N ALA A 434 32.15 26.90 -8.92
CA ALA A 434 33.57 27.04 -9.27
C ALA A 434 34.16 28.36 -8.75
N ALA A 435 33.42 29.47 -8.89
CA ALA A 435 33.83 30.77 -8.36
C ALA A 435 33.90 30.77 -6.83
N ARG A 436 32.89 30.19 -6.17
CA ARG A 436 32.81 30.06 -4.70
C ARG A 436 33.90 29.13 -4.15
N ALA A 437 34.15 27.99 -4.79
CA ALA A 437 35.21 27.07 -4.42
C ALA A 437 36.58 27.75 -4.50
N THR A 438 36.81 28.52 -5.57
CA THR A 438 38.02 29.34 -5.73
C THR A 438 38.14 30.38 -4.62
N ALA A 439 37.06 31.10 -4.29
CA ALA A 439 37.05 32.11 -3.23
C ALA A 439 37.28 31.51 -1.82
N LEU A 440 36.77 30.30 -1.57
CA LEU A 440 36.90 29.60 -0.29
C LEU A 440 38.15 28.71 -0.20
N GLY A 441 38.96 28.62 -1.26
CA GLY A 441 40.12 27.74 -1.32
C GLY A 441 39.78 26.24 -1.30
N LEU A 442 38.55 25.87 -1.67
CA LEU A 442 38.06 24.49 -1.71
C LEU A 442 38.50 23.82 -3.01
N ARG A 443 38.99 22.58 -2.92
CA ARG A 443 39.39 21.78 -4.09
C ARG A 443 38.54 20.52 -4.17
N TYR A 444 37.66 20.48 -5.15
CA TYR A 444 36.87 19.29 -5.48
C TYR A 444 37.55 18.56 -6.65
N ARG A 445 37.68 17.23 -6.57
CA ARG A 445 38.19 16.43 -7.69
C ARG A 445 37.09 16.30 -8.75
N THR A 446 37.35 16.78 -9.96
CA THR A 446 36.37 16.84 -11.06
C THR A 446 36.64 15.84 -12.18
N SER A 447 37.54 14.86 -11.99
CA SER A 447 37.88 13.87 -13.04
C SER A 447 38.03 12.45 -12.48
N PRO A 448 37.38 11.43 -13.10
CA PRO A 448 37.53 10.01 -12.71
C PRO A 448 38.88 9.35 -13.05
N GLY A 449 39.89 10.10 -13.53
CA GLY A 449 41.08 9.55 -14.18
C GLY A 449 42.40 9.64 -13.40
N GLU A 450 42.48 10.33 -12.27
CA GLU A 450 43.71 10.36 -11.46
C GLU A 450 43.70 9.21 -10.44
N THR A 451 43.98 8.00 -10.93
CA THR A 451 44.41 6.89 -10.08
C THR A 451 45.73 7.27 -9.39
N GLN A 452 45.85 6.91 -8.11
CA GLN A 452 47.04 7.15 -7.29
C GLN A 452 48.28 6.49 -7.90
N GLY A 453 49.02 7.23 -8.72
CA GLY A 453 50.41 6.98 -9.06
C GLY A 453 51.28 8.02 -8.37
N ALA A 454 52.18 7.56 -7.50
CA ALA A 454 53.23 8.34 -6.82
C ALA A 454 52.76 9.42 -5.83
N ARG A 455 52.77 9.07 -4.55
CA ARG A 455 52.76 10.03 -3.44
C ARG A 455 54.12 10.74 -3.43
N ALA A 456 54.20 11.93 -4.01
CA ALA A 456 55.35 12.81 -3.84
C ALA A 456 55.36 13.38 -2.42
N THR A 457 56.34 12.97 -1.62
CA THR A 457 56.63 13.53 -0.30
C THR A 457 57.27 14.90 -0.46
N PRO A 458 56.76 15.99 0.15
CA PRO A 458 57.57 17.16 0.41
C PRO A 458 58.27 16.97 1.75
N ALA A 459 59.58 16.75 1.70
CA ALA A 459 60.47 16.91 2.83
C ALA A 459 60.91 18.37 2.90
N THR A 460 60.47 19.14 3.89
CA THR A 460 61.36 20.13 4.53
C THR A 460 60.87 20.51 5.93
N ARG A 461 61.83 20.54 6.85
CA ARG A 461 61.74 20.80 8.28
C ARG A 461 61.76 22.31 8.54
N ALA A 462 60.88 22.81 9.41
CA ALA A 462 61.14 23.99 10.23
C ALA A 462 60.38 23.84 11.56
N SER A 463 61.10 24.02 12.68
CA SER A 463 60.55 24.13 14.05
C SER A 463 60.78 25.58 14.54
N PRO A 464 60.29 25.98 15.73
CA PRO A 464 58.99 26.64 15.91
C PRO A 464 59.13 28.04 16.53
N VAL A 465 58.13 28.91 16.33
CA VAL A 465 57.94 30.11 17.17
C VAL A 465 56.46 30.26 17.53
N MET A 466 56.25 30.50 18.83
CA MET A 466 55.01 30.62 19.61
C MET A 466 53.97 31.65 19.11
N ALA A 467 52.69 31.33 19.33
CA ALA A 467 51.72 32.05 20.21
C ALA A 467 50.27 31.89 19.69
N PRO A 468 49.21 32.17 20.48
CA PRO A 468 48.39 31.17 21.15
C PRO A 468 47.02 30.95 20.49
N ALA A 469 46.46 29.76 20.73
CA ALA A 469 45.18 29.32 20.22
C ALA A 469 44.00 30.03 20.91
N THR A 470 43.18 30.71 20.10
CA THR A 470 41.82 31.12 20.45
C THR A 470 40.87 29.96 20.16
N THR A 471 40.11 29.60 21.20
CA THR A 471 39.05 28.60 21.23
C THR A 471 37.94 28.92 20.24
N ARG A 472 37.67 27.98 19.31
CA ARG A 472 36.42 27.91 18.56
C ARG A 472 35.73 26.59 18.86
N THR A 473 34.59 26.73 19.50
CA THR A 473 33.47 25.81 19.69
C THR A 473 33.35 24.73 18.62
N THR A 474 33.53 23.47 19.02
CA THR A 474 33.06 22.29 18.30
C THR A 474 31.96 21.62 19.11
N ALA A 475 30.85 21.37 18.42
CA ALA A 475 29.64 20.73 18.91
C ALA A 475 29.90 19.33 19.50
N PRO A 476 29.11 18.90 20.50
CA PRO A 476 29.10 17.51 20.94
C PRO A 476 28.39 16.62 19.91
N THR A 477 29.08 15.55 19.56
CA THR A 477 28.58 14.36 18.87
C THR A 477 27.53 13.65 19.72
N ARG A 478 26.35 13.42 19.13
CA ARG A 478 25.24 12.69 19.75
C ARG A 478 25.54 11.18 19.78
N PRO A 479 25.25 10.45 20.88
CA PRO A 479 25.39 9.00 20.90
C PRO A 479 24.35 8.31 20.01
N VAL A 480 24.79 7.25 19.33
CA VAL A 480 23.99 6.36 18.49
C VAL A 480 23.06 5.53 19.37
N ARG A 481 21.75 5.67 19.16
CA ARG A 481 20.68 4.86 19.76
C ARG A 481 20.61 3.51 19.01
N PRO A 482 20.45 2.36 19.69
CA PRO A 482 20.24 1.08 19.00
C PRO A 482 18.92 1.09 18.21
N PRO A 483 18.81 0.29 17.12
CA PRO A 483 17.69 0.37 16.20
C PRO A 483 16.38 -0.02 16.88
N ASN A 484 15.38 0.87 16.75
CA ASN A 484 14.00 0.64 17.13
C ASN A 484 13.45 -0.52 16.27
N ARG A 485 12.92 -1.58 16.89
CA ARG A 485 11.92 -2.42 16.26
C ARG A 485 10.67 -1.57 16.08
N SER A 486 10.38 -1.14 14.86
CA SER A 486 9.12 -0.50 14.50
C SER A 486 8.37 -1.41 13.53
N ASP A 487 7.68 -2.39 14.11
CA ASP A 487 6.50 -3.07 13.53
C ASP A 487 5.32 -2.82 14.50
N ASP A 488 5.12 -1.56 14.92
CA ASP A 488 3.88 -1.19 15.63
C ASP A 488 2.84 -0.82 14.57
N MET A 489 2.14 -1.84 14.07
CA MET A 489 0.81 -1.64 13.52
C MET A 489 -0.04 -1.00 14.62
N ALA A 490 -0.74 0.10 14.33
CA ALA A 490 -1.70 0.67 15.27
C ALA A 490 -2.72 -0.43 15.67
N SER A 491 -2.81 -0.72 16.96
CA SER A 491 -3.72 -1.73 17.51
C SER A 491 -4.74 -1.05 18.41
N TRP A 492 -6.00 -1.49 18.34
CA TRP A 492 -7.09 -0.99 19.19
C TRP A 492 -6.99 -1.49 20.65
N TYR A 493 -6.08 -2.43 20.92
CA TYR A 493 -5.78 -2.94 22.25
C TYR A 493 -4.28 -3.07 22.53
N ALA A 494 -3.93 -3.11 23.81
CA ALA A 494 -2.59 -3.48 24.28
C ALA A 494 -2.69 -4.36 25.53
N ILE A 495 -1.90 -5.45 25.58
CA ILE A 495 -1.76 -6.29 26.77
C ILE A 495 -0.36 -6.09 27.35
N ARG A 496 -0.27 -5.76 28.64
CA ARG A 496 0.99 -5.50 29.35
C ARG A 496 1.05 -6.35 30.60
N ALA A 497 2.18 -7.00 30.83
CA ALA A 497 2.44 -7.65 32.12
C ALA A 497 2.52 -6.60 33.23
N ARG A 498 1.94 -6.91 34.40
CA ARG A 498 2.11 -6.16 35.64
C ARG A 498 2.61 -7.10 36.73
N ASP A 499 3.15 -6.54 37.81
CA ASP A 499 3.64 -7.33 38.93
C ASP A 499 2.53 -8.25 39.47
N GLY A 500 2.65 -9.55 39.17
CA GLY A 500 1.69 -10.58 39.54
C GLY A 500 0.40 -10.66 38.71
N GLY A 501 0.27 -9.94 37.58
CA GLY A 501 -0.96 -9.90 36.78
C GLY A 501 -0.78 -9.38 35.35
N ALA A 502 -1.88 -9.02 34.70
CA ALA A 502 -1.87 -8.38 33.38
C ALA A 502 -2.82 -7.17 33.31
N GLU A 503 -2.43 -6.15 32.56
CA GLU A 503 -3.29 -5.03 32.18
C GLU A 503 -3.64 -5.13 30.70
N VAL A 504 -4.94 -5.05 30.40
CA VAL A 504 -5.50 -5.07 29.04
C VAL A 504 -6.15 -3.72 28.79
N ALA A 505 -5.62 -2.92 27.86
CA ALA A 505 -6.23 -1.64 27.46
C ALA A 505 -7.02 -1.81 26.15
N ILE A 506 -8.27 -1.35 26.12
CA ILE A 506 -9.16 -1.29 24.95
C ILE A 506 -9.56 0.18 24.78
N HIS A 507 -8.80 0.92 23.97
CA HIS A 507 -8.89 2.40 23.88
C HIS A 507 -9.29 2.93 22.50
N ASP A 508 -9.75 2.04 21.61
CA ASP A 508 -10.22 2.38 20.26
C ASP A 508 -11.39 1.47 19.84
N GLU A 509 -11.87 1.59 18.60
CA GLU A 509 -12.94 0.78 18.03
C GLU A 509 -12.55 -0.70 17.88
N ILE A 510 -13.33 -1.60 18.50
CA ILE A 510 -13.08 -3.04 18.54
C ILE A 510 -13.25 -3.64 17.13
N GLY A 511 -12.19 -4.26 16.60
CA GLY A 511 -12.20 -4.86 15.27
C GLY A 511 -11.93 -3.87 14.12
N ALA A 512 -11.58 -2.62 14.42
CA ALA A 512 -11.17 -1.64 13.41
C ALA A 512 -9.80 -1.97 12.80
N GLN A 513 -9.48 -1.33 11.67
CA GLN A 513 -8.17 -1.40 10.99
C GLN A 513 -7.75 -2.82 10.52
N GLY A 514 -8.73 -3.74 10.38
CA GLY A 514 -8.48 -5.12 9.96
C GLY A 514 -7.90 -6.03 11.06
N VAL A 515 -7.80 -5.55 12.30
CA VAL A 515 -7.29 -6.32 13.44
C VAL A 515 -8.45 -7.03 14.15
N SER A 516 -8.72 -8.29 13.77
CA SER A 516 -9.71 -9.13 14.48
C SER A 516 -9.27 -9.46 15.92
N ALA A 517 -10.19 -9.91 16.78
CA ALA A 517 -9.87 -10.35 18.14
C ALA A 517 -8.91 -11.55 18.21
N LYS A 518 -8.54 -12.18 17.08
CA LYS A 518 -7.64 -13.34 17.06
C LYS A 518 -6.29 -13.07 17.75
N GLY A 519 -5.68 -11.91 17.50
CA GLY A 519 -4.43 -11.51 18.16
C GLY A 519 -4.63 -11.31 19.66
N PHE A 520 -5.69 -10.59 20.02
CA PHE A 520 -6.08 -10.35 21.41
C PHE A 520 -6.26 -11.65 22.18
N LEU A 521 -6.96 -12.62 21.60
CA LEU A 521 -7.22 -13.91 22.22
C LEU A 521 -5.95 -14.74 22.39
N ALA A 522 -5.01 -14.67 21.44
CA ALA A 522 -3.73 -15.36 21.53
C ALA A 522 -2.85 -14.75 22.63
N GLU A 523 -2.80 -13.43 22.73
CA GLU A 523 -2.04 -12.73 23.78
C GLU A 523 -2.68 -12.88 25.16
N LEU A 524 -4.02 -12.85 25.25
CA LEU A 524 -4.76 -13.11 26.49
C LEU A 524 -4.51 -14.54 26.97
N GLY A 525 -4.54 -15.53 26.06
CA GLY A 525 -4.25 -16.93 26.37
C GLY A 525 -2.79 -17.23 26.75
N ALA A 526 -1.88 -16.27 26.57
CA ALA A 526 -0.50 -16.36 27.06
C ALA A 526 -0.36 -15.89 28.52
N ILE A 527 -1.39 -15.24 29.08
CA ILE A 527 -1.41 -14.86 30.50
C ILE A 527 -1.69 -16.13 31.33
N PRO A 528 -0.94 -16.38 32.41
CA PRO A 528 -1.22 -17.52 33.28
C PRO A 528 -2.66 -17.50 33.82
N ASP A 529 -3.38 -18.61 33.70
CA ASP A 529 -4.83 -18.71 34.00
C ASP A 529 -5.27 -18.14 35.35
N GLY A 530 -4.42 -18.19 36.39
CA GLY A 530 -4.72 -17.68 37.73
C GLY A 530 -4.30 -16.22 37.99
N ALA A 531 -3.67 -15.54 37.03
CA ALA A 531 -3.16 -14.18 37.23
C ALA A 531 -4.30 -13.15 37.16
N PRO A 532 -4.44 -12.19 38.09
CA PRO A 532 -5.45 -11.14 37.98
C PRO A 532 -5.30 -10.31 36.69
N ILE A 533 -6.43 -9.96 36.08
CA ILE A 533 -6.49 -9.13 34.86
C ILE A 533 -7.21 -7.82 35.16
N LEU A 534 -6.55 -6.71 34.87
CA LEU A 534 -7.14 -5.37 34.86
C LEU A 534 -7.48 -4.97 33.43
N VAL A 535 -8.75 -4.88 33.08
CA VAL A 535 -9.21 -4.42 31.77
C VAL A 535 -9.57 -2.95 31.84
N ARG A 536 -8.93 -2.10 31.04
CA ARG A 536 -9.17 -0.66 30.94
C ARG A 536 -9.89 -0.33 29.65
N ILE A 537 -11.11 0.20 29.73
CA ILE A 537 -11.97 0.45 28.57
C ILE A 537 -12.19 1.95 28.38
N ASN A 538 -11.89 2.43 27.18
CA ASN A 538 -12.28 3.74 26.67
C ASN A 538 -12.58 3.60 25.17
N SER A 539 -13.75 3.06 24.83
CA SER A 539 -14.06 2.61 23.47
C SER A 539 -15.51 2.90 23.06
N PRO A 540 -15.76 3.31 21.80
CA PRO A 540 -17.10 3.53 21.26
C PRO A 540 -17.77 2.23 20.79
N GLY A 541 -17.18 1.06 21.04
CA GLY A 541 -17.67 -0.23 20.57
C GLY A 541 -17.00 -0.68 19.28
N GLY A 542 -17.73 -1.39 18.41
CA GLY A 542 -17.22 -1.97 17.16
C GLY A 542 -17.90 -3.29 16.83
N SER A 543 -17.11 -4.28 16.40
CA SER A 543 -17.58 -5.62 16.05
C SER A 543 -18.20 -6.36 17.24
N VAL A 544 -19.48 -6.69 17.15
CA VAL A 544 -20.21 -7.46 18.19
C VAL A 544 -19.63 -8.87 18.35
N PHE A 545 -19.23 -9.50 17.25
CA PHE A 545 -18.67 -10.86 17.29
C PHE A 545 -17.30 -10.89 18.01
N ASP A 546 -16.45 -9.91 17.75
CA ASP A 546 -15.16 -9.78 18.44
C ASP A 546 -15.38 -9.49 19.93
N ALA A 547 -16.32 -8.59 20.27
CA ALA A 547 -16.69 -8.30 21.65
C ALA A 547 -17.22 -9.52 22.41
N VAL A 548 -18.07 -10.34 21.79
CA VAL A 548 -18.55 -11.60 22.39
C VAL A 548 -17.39 -12.58 22.60
N ALA A 549 -16.47 -12.69 21.65
CA ALA A 549 -15.31 -13.55 21.79
C ALA A 549 -14.39 -13.11 22.94
N ILE A 550 -14.14 -11.80 23.05
CA ILE A 550 -13.36 -11.19 24.14
C ILE A 550 -14.07 -11.41 25.48
N HIS A 551 -15.37 -11.13 25.55
CA HIS A 551 -16.18 -11.35 26.75
C HIS A 551 -16.07 -12.81 27.25
N ASN A 552 -16.25 -13.77 26.35
CA ASN A 552 -16.18 -15.19 26.68
C ASN A 552 -14.76 -15.63 27.07
N ALA A 553 -13.73 -15.03 26.50
CA ALA A 553 -12.34 -15.32 26.87
C ALA A 553 -12.02 -14.79 28.27
N LEU A 554 -12.42 -13.55 28.57
CA LEU A 554 -12.28 -12.97 29.90
C LEU A 554 -13.07 -13.75 30.96
N LYS A 555 -14.30 -14.18 30.65
CA LYS A 555 -15.11 -15.01 31.57
C LYS A 555 -14.54 -16.40 31.86
N ARG A 556 -13.72 -16.95 30.96
CA ARG A 556 -13.05 -18.25 31.16
C ARG A 556 -11.77 -18.14 31.97
N HIS A 557 -11.24 -16.94 32.14
CA HIS A 557 -10.03 -16.72 32.90
C HIS A 557 -10.26 -17.01 34.38
N ALA A 558 -9.39 -17.79 35.02
CA ALA A 558 -9.59 -18.23 36.40
C ALA A 558 -9.19 -17.19 37.45
N GLY A 559 -8.30 -16.25 37.08
CA GLY A 559 -7.94 -15.09 37.89
C GLY A 559 -9.04 -14.03 37.89
N THR A 560 -9.06 -13.18 38.93
CA THR A 560 -10.04 -12.08 39.02
C THR A 560 -9.90 -11.10 37.88
N VAL A 561 -11.01 -10.80 37.19
CA VAL A 561 -11.07 -9.80 36.13
C VAL A 561 -11.72 -8.52 36.66
N THR A 562 -10.93 -7.48 36.84
CA THR A 562 -11.43 -6.14 37.20
C THR A 562 -11.47 -5.27 35.94
N VAL A 563 -12.64 -4.74 35.60
CA VAL A 563 -12.85 -3.80 34.49
C VAL A 563 -12.91 -2.38 35.04
N TRP A 564 -12.13 -1.47 34.47
CA TRP A 564 -12.18 -0.03 34.68
C TRP A 564 -12.66 0.65 33.40
N ILE A 565 -13.76 1.37 33.48
CA ILE A 565 -14.23 2.21 32.37
C ILE A 565 -13.56 3.57 32.55
N ASP A 566 -12.46 3.80 31.84
CA ASP A 566 -11.64 5.01 31.97
C ASP A 566 -12.36 6.29 31.50
N GLY A 567 -13.38 6.14 30.65
CA GLY A 567 -14.19 7.26 30.18
C GLY A 567 -15.49 6.80 29.55
N ILE A 568 -15.40 5.97 28.50
CA ILE A 568 -16.59 5.50 27.77
C ILE A 568 -16.49 3.99 27.50
N ALA A 569 -17.56 3.26 27.78
CA ALA A 569 -17.79 1.91 27.26
C ALA A 569 -19.13 1.89 26.52
N ALA A 570 -19.12 2.11 25.21
CA ALA A 570 -20.34 2.19 24.41
C ALA A 570 -20.50 1.00 23.45
N SER A 571 -21.75 0.65 23.12
CA SER A 571 -22.06 -0.40 22.14
C SER A 571 -21.34 -1.72 22.48
N ALA A 572 -20.65 -2.37 21.53
CA ALA A 572 -19.98 -3.66 21.77
C ALA A 572 -18.96 -3.64 22.95
N ALA A 573 -18.37 -2.48 23.28
CA ALA A 573 -17.43 -2.36 24.40
C ALA A 573 -18.10 -2.48 25.77
N SER A 574 -19.37 -2.06 25.91
CA SER A 574 -20.12 -2.28 27.16
C SER A 574 -20.40 -3.74 27.38
N TYR A 575 -20.57 -4.53 26.32
CA TYR A 575 -20.71 -5.99 26.43
C TYR A 575 -19.42 -6.67 26.92
N VAL A 576 -18.25 -6.21 26.44
CA VAL A 576 -16.95 -6.66 26.97
C VAL A 576 -16.81 -6.34 28.46
N ALA A 577 -17.24 -5.15 28.88
CA ALA A 577 -17.19 -4.76 30.29
C ALA A 577 -17.95 -5.73 31.20
N MET A 578 -19.06 -6.32 30.72
CA MET A 578 -19.86 -7.28 31.50
C MET A 578 -19.10 -8.58 31.85
N ALA A 579 -17.94 -8.83 31.25
CA ALA A 579 -17.09 -9.97 31.61
C ALA A 579 -16.45 -9.81 32.99
N GLY A 580 -16.25 -8.58 33.47
CA GLY A 580 -15.60 -8.29 34.74
C GLY A 580 -16.34 -8.89 35.95
N ASP A 581 -15.57 -9.44 36.88
CA ASP A 581 -16.06 -9.76 38.21
C ASP A 581 -16.42 -8.46 38.94
N GLU A 582 -15.50 -7.49 38.86
CA GLU A 582 -15.66 -6.11 39.32
C GLU A 582 -15.65 -5.15 38.13
N ILE A 583 -16.62 -4.23 38.06
CA ILE A 583 -16.72 -3.16 37.06
C ILE A 583 -16.72 -1.81 37.77
N VAL A 584 -15.68 -1.03 37.53
CA VAL A 584 -15.42 0.25 38.18
C VAL A 584 -15.68 1.37 37.17
N MET A 585 -16.58 2.28 37.52
CA MET A 585 -16.86 3.50 36.75
C MET A 585 -16.48 4.75 37.56
N PRO A 586 -15.52 5.56 37.11
CA PRO A 586 -15.35 6.93 37.57
C PRO A 586 -16.66 7.74 37.44
N GLU A 587 -16.92 8.68 38.36
CA GLU A 587 -18.15 9.49 38.38
C GLU A 587 -18.50 10.17 37.04
N ASN A 588 -17.48 10.50 36.24
CA ASN A 588 -17.64 11.16 34.95
C ASN A 588 -17.66 10.20 33.74
N ALA A 589 -17.60 8.88 33.96
CA ALA A 589 -17.63 7.89 32.89
C ALA A 589 -19.05 7.52 32.45
N PHE A 590 -19.19 7.06 31.21
CA PHE A 590 -20.46 6.68 30.61
C PHE A 590 -20.43 5.25 30.05
N LEU A 591 -21.57 4.56 30.17
CA LEU A 591 -21.83 3.26 29.58
C LEU A 591 -23.04 3.35 28.66
N MET A 592 -23.01 2.70 27.48
CA MET A 592 -24.16 2.69 26.57
C MET A 592 -24.48 1.28 26.07
N ILE A 593 -25.79 0.95 26.05
CA ILE A 593 -26.32 -0.25 25.41
C ILE A 593 -27.37 0.13 24.35
N HIS A 594 -27.35 -0.58 23.23
CA HIS A 594 -28.30 -0.39 22.14
C HIS A 594 -28.44 -1.65 21.29
N ASP A 595 -29.46 -1.72 20.44
CA ASP A 595 -29.65 -2.85 19.52
C ASP A 595 -28.51 -2.96 18.50
N PRO A 596 -28.11 -4.19 18.13
CA PRO A 596 -27.10 -4.39 17.09
C PRO A 596 -27.61 -3.86 15.76
N ALA A 597 -26.74 -3.15 15.05
CA ALA A 597 -27.02 -2.65 13.71
C ALA A 597 -26.06 -3.29 12.69
N GLY A 598 -26.55 -3.51 11.47
CA GLY A 598 -25.78 -4.07 10.38
C GLY A 598 -26.24 -3.54 9.02
N LEU A 599 -25.33 -3.54 8.05
CA LEU A 599 -25.62 -3.17 6.67
C LEU A 599 -25.65 -4.43 5.80
N VAL A 600 -26.69 -4.59 4.98
CA VAL A 600 -26.76 -5.65 3.96
C VAL A 600 -27.13 -5.02 2.62
N MET A 601 -26.42 -5.39 1.56
CA MET A 601 -26.78 -5.08 0.18
C MET A 601 -27.18 -6.35 -0.52
N GLY A 602 -28.43 -6.44 -0.95
CA GLY A 602 -28.97 -7.65 -1.55
C GLY A 602 -30.44 -7.52 -1.91
N THR A 603 -31.06 -8.67 -2.17
CA THR A 603 -32.48 -8.80 -2.42
C THR A 603 -33.30 -8.56 -1.16
N ALA A 604 -34.63 -8.45 -1.31
CA ALA A 604 -35.53 -8.40 -0.17
C ALA A 604 -35.47 -9.66 0.72
N ALA A 605 -35.01 -10.80 0.19
CA ALA A 605 -34.77 -12.00 1.00
C ALA A 605 -33.55 -11.81 1.92
N ASP A 606 -32.46 -11.24 1.38
CA ASP A 606 -31.22 -10.96 2.12
C ASP A 606 -31.46 -9.93 3.24
N MET A 607 -32.30 -8.92 2.97
CA MET A 607 -32.71 -7.94 3.99
C MET A 607 -33.46 -8.58 5.16
N ARG A 608 -34.37 -9.54 4.89
CA ARG A 608 -35.09 -10.26 5.96
C ARG A 608 -34.16 -11.20 6.71
N ALA A 609 -33.27 -11.91 6.01
CA ALA A 609 -32.29 -12.79 6.65
C ALA A 609 -31.32 -12.02 7.56
N MET A 610 -30.92 -10.80 7.16
CA MET A 610 -30.12 -9.92 8.01
C MET A 610 -30.92 -9.46 9.24
N ALA A 611 -32.18 -9.05 9.08
CA ALA A 611 -33.03 -8.68 10.22
C ALA A 611 -33.16 -9.84 11.23
N GLU A 612 -33.45 -11.06 10.75
CA GLU A 612 -33.51 -12.26 11.61
C GLU A 612 -32.17 -12.56 12.30
N THR A 613 -31.04 -12.22 11.67
CA THR A 613 -29.72 -12.38 12.27
C THR A 613 -29.48 -11.34 13.37
N LEU A 614 -29.84 -10.08 13.13
CA LEU A 614 -29.75 -9.02 14.13
C LEU A 614 -30.65 -9.31 15.33
N ASP A 615 -31.86 -9.84 15.13
CA ASP A 615 -32.76 -10.26 16.22
C ASP A 615 -32.11 -11.34 17.11
N LYS A 616 -31.42 -12.32 16.51
CA LYS A 616 -30.71 -13.38 17.26
C LYS A 616 -29.52 -12.82 18.04
N ILE A 617 -28.79 -11.87 17.48
CA ILE A 617 -27.68 -11.19 18.16
C ILE A 617 -28.22 -10.36 19.31
N ALA A 618 -29.28 -9.59 19.08
CA ALA A 618 -29.95 -8.77 20.09
C ALA A 618 -30.40 -9.63 21.27
N ALA A 619 -31.09 -10.74 21.00
CA ALA A 619 -31.52 -11.69 22.04
C ALA A 619 -30.34 -12.24 22.86
N THR A 620 -29.17 -12.45 22.23
CA THR A 620 -27.97 -12.91 22.94
C THR A 620 -27.39 -11.83 23.84
N MET A 621 -27.31 -10.59 23.35
CA MET A 621 -26.83 -9.46 24.14
C MET A 621 -27.77 -9.15 25.32
N VAL A 622 -29.08 -9.20 25.10
CA VAL A 622 -30.11 -9.04 26.13
C VAL A 622 -29.88 -10.03 27.28
N ARG A 623 -29.67 -11.32 26.97
CA ARG A 623 -29.36 -12.33 27.99
C ARG A 623 -28.10 -12.00 28.79
N GLY A 624 -27.03 -11.57 28.12
CA GLY A 624 -25.78 -11.23 28.79
C GLY A 624 -25.91 -10.03 29.74
N TYR A 625 -26.59 -8.97 29.31
CA TYR A 625 -26.86 -7.81 30.16
C TYR A 625 -27.84 -8.13 31.28
N ALA A 626 -28.90 -8.89 31.01
CA ALA A 626 -29.87 -9.32 32.02
C ALA A 626 -29.22 -10.16 33.13
N ALA A 627 -28.34 -11.09 32.74
CA ALA A 627 -27.58 -11.92 33.67
C ALA A 627 -26.65 -11.08 34.57
N ARG A 628 -26.05 -10.00 34.04
CA ARG A 628 -25.22 -9.10 34.85
C ARG A 628 -26.04 -8.16 35.73
N ALA A 629 -27.04 -7.51 35.15
CA ALA A 629 -27.90 -6.53 35.83
C ALA A 629 -28.80 -7.15 36.90
N GLY A 630 -29.08 -8.46 36.81
CA GLY A 630 -30.10 -9.11 37.64
C GLY A 630 -31.51 -8.62 37.33
N ARG A 631 -31.75 -8.17 36.09
CA ARG A 631 -33.01 -7.59 35.63
C ARG A 631 -33.68 -8.49 34.57
N PRO A 632 -35.01 -8.43 34.43
CA PRO A 632 -35.73 -9.15 33.39
C PRO A 632 -35.23 -8.83 31.97
N GLU A 633 -35.22 -9.82 31.07
CA GLU A 633 -34.76 -9.66 29.69
C GLU A 633 -35.59 -8.63 28.90
N ASP A 634 -36.89 -8.53 29.15
CA ASP A 634 -37.78 -7.55 28.51
C ASP A 634 -37.43 -6.11 28.90
N GLU A 635 -37.00 -5.89 30.15
CA GLU A 635 -36.55 -4.60 30.62
C GLU A 635 -35.23 -4.18 29.96
N ILE A 636 -34.28 -5.12 29.84
CA ILE A 636 -33.02 -4.89 29.13
C ILE A 636 -33.25 -4.66 27.63
N ALA A 637 -34.13 -5.44 27.00
CA ALA A 637 -34.49 -5.27 25.60
C ALA A 637 -35.08 -3.88 25.33
N ALA A 638 -35.93 -3.37 26.24
CA ALA A 638 -36.46 -2.01 26.15
C ALA A 638 -35.35 -0.94 26.24
N LEU A 639 -34.37 -1.13 27.13
CA LEU A 639 -33.23 -0.22 27.27
C LEU A 639 -32.31 -0.24 26.03
N MET A 640 -32.11 -1.41 25.43
CA MET A 640 -31.35 -1.53 24.18
C MET A 640 -32.08 -0.88 22.99
N ALA A 641 -33.36 -1.13 22.81
CA ALA A 641 -34.15 -0.50 21.74
C ALA A 641 -34.19 1.04 21.87
N ALA A 642 -34.13 1.55 23.11
CA ALA A 642 -34.09 2.98 23.38
C ALA A 642 -32.73 3.64 23.09
N GLU A 643 -31.66 2.88 22.87
CA GLU A 643 -30.27 3.38 22.86
C GLU A 643 -29.97 4.15 24.16
N THR A 644 -29.82 3.41 25.26
CA THR A 644 -29.73 3.99 26.61
C THR A 644 -28.29 4.24 27.01
N TRP A 645 -28.03 5.46 27.46
CA TRP A 645 -26.78 5.88 28.10
C TRP A 645 -26.96 5.93 29.61
N PHE A 646 -25.96 5.46 30.34
CA PHE A 646 -25.91 5.46 31.80
C PHE A 646 -24.68 6.26 32.24
N ASP A 647 -24.88 7.22 33.15
CA ASP A 647 -23.77 7.70 33.98
C ASP A 647 -23.34 6.65 35.02
N ALA A 648 -22.28 6.90 35.78
CA ALA A 648 -21.76 5.95 36.76
C ALA A 648 -22.77 5.58 37.86
N GLY A 649 -23.63 6.52 38.27
CA GLY A 649 -24.68 6.30 39.26
C GLY A 649 -25.82 5.44 38.71
N GLU A 650 -26.27 5.76 37.50
CA GLU A 650 -27.30 5.01 36.78
C GLU A 650 -26.84 3.60 36.44
N ALA A 651 -25.57 3.43 36.01
CA ALA A 651 -25.00 2.12 35.71
C ALA A 651 -24.88 1.24 36.96
N LEU A 652 -24.51 1.83 38.11
CA LEU A 652 -24.50 1.13 39.40
C LEU A 652 -25.92 0.72 39.80
N ALA A 653 -26.90 1.63 39.71
CA ALA A 653 -28.30 1.35 40.03
C ALA A 653 -28.93 0.29 39.11
N ALA A 654 -28.50 0.25 37.84
CA ALA A 654 -28.93 -0.74 36.86
C ALA A 654 -28.21 -2.09 36.99
N GLY A 655 -27.23 -2.24 37.90
CA GLY A 655 -26.44 -3.47 38.07
C GLY A 655 -25.39 -3.71 36.97
N LEU A 656 -25.11 -2.69 36.14
CA LEU A 656 -24.14 -2.76 35.05
C LEU A 656 -22.72 -2.34 35.51
N ALA A 657 -22.61 -1.66 36.66
CA ALA A 657 -21.36 -1.39 37.36
C ALA A 657 -21.41 -1.95 38.80
N THR A 658 -20.25 -2.22 39.41
CA THR A 658 -20.17 -2.72 40.80
C THR A 658 -19.78 -1.65 41.80
N ARG A 659 -19.00 -0.64 41.39
CA ARG A 659 -18.67 0.51 42.25
C ARG A 659 -18.30 1.74 41.45
N ILE A 660 -18.45 2.89 42.10
CA ILE A 660 -18.05 4.18 41.58
C ILE A 660 -16.65 4.54 42.11
N ALA A 661 -15.83 5.19 41.29
CA ALA A 661 -14.52 5.72 41.66
C ALA A 661 -14.48 7.24 41.47
N GLU A 662 -13.47 7.90 42.04
CA GLU A 662 -13.24 9.33 41.83
C GLU A 662 -13.10 9.67 40.33
N PRO A 663 -13.53 10.87 39.88
CA PRO A 663 -13.42 11.28 38.50
C PRO A 663 -11.98 11.16 37.96
N VAL A 664 -11.84 10.64 36.75
CA VAL A 664 -10.55 10.56 36.04
C VAL A 664 -10.59 11.44 34.79
N ARG A 665 -9.43 11.89 34.29
CA ARG A 665 -9.39 12.71 33.07
C ARG A 665 -9.76 11.85 31.85
N ILE A 666 -10.88 12.17 31.21
CA ILE A 666 -11.34 11.52 29.98
C ILE A 666 -10.54 12.08 28.80
N ALA A 667 -9.90 11.19 28.03
CA ALA A 667 -9.22 11.51 26.77
C ALA A 667 -9.77 10.60 25.67
N ALA A 668 -11.01 10.84 25.25
CA ALA A 668 -11.62 10.10 24.14
C ALA A 668 -11.17 10.69 22.80
N ARG A 669 -10.89 9.82 21.82
CA ARG A 669 -10.40 10.20 20.47
C ARG A 669 -11.40 9.92 19.34
N PHE A 670 -12.66 9.63 19.68
CA PHE A 670 -13.65 9.07 18.74
C PHE A 670 -14.96 9.86 18.74
N ASP A 671 -15.60 9.95 17.56
CA ASP A 671 -16.85 10.68 17.37
C ASP A 671 -18.07 9.88 17.88
N ILE A 672 -18.57 10.29 19.04
CA ILE A 672 -19.78 9.71 19.66
C ILE A 672 -21.07 10.34 19.17
N ALA A 673 -21.03 11.42 18.37
CA ALA A 673 -22.22 12.05 17.80
C ALA A 673 -22.90 11.16 16.73
N ARG A 674 -22.26 10.05 16.35
CA ARG A 674 -22.84 9.01 15.48
C ARG A 674 -24.03 8.26 16.11
N PHE A 675 -24.17 8.29 17.43
CA PHE A 675 -25.25 7.63 18.17
C PHE A 675 -26.46 8.57 18.32
N ARG A 676 -27.68 8.04 18.21
CA ARG A 676 -28.92 8.85 18.11
C ARG A 676 -29.18 9.68 19.37
N ASN A 677 -28.81 9.17 20.53
CA ASN A 677 -29.18 9.66 21.86
C ASN A 677 -27.95 10.00 22.72
N ALA A 678 -26.80 10.28 22.11
CA ALA A 678 -25.58 10.66 22.84
C ALA A 678 -25.80 11.88 23.75
N PRO A 679 -25.45 11.83 25.06
CA PRO A 679 -25.64 12.94 25.98
C PRO A 679 -24.87 14.20 25.53
N PRO A 680 -25.49 15.40 25.47
CA PRO A 680 -24.82 16.62 25.03
C PRO A 680 -23.55 16.96 25.82
N ALA A 681 -23.58 16.77 27.14
CA ALA A 681 -22.42 16.99 28.01
C ALA A 681 -21.22 16.08 27.67
N LEU A 682 -21.49 14.86 27.18
CA LEU A 682 -20.46 13.93 26.76
C LEU A 682 -19.90 14.33 25.38
N VAL A 683 -20.77 14.74 24.44
CA VAL A 683 -20.36 15.25 23.12
C VAL A 683 -19.45 16.47 23.27
N GLU A 684 -19.81 17.40 24.15
CA GLU A 684 -19.00 18.59 24.46
C GLU A 684 -17.66 18.22 25.13
N ALA A 685 -17.66 17.27 26.07
CA ALA A 685 -16.43 16.82 26.76
C ALA A 685 -15.44 16.10 25.84
N VAL A 686 -15.95 15.29 24.89
CA VAL A 686 -15.10 14.62 23.88
C VAL A 686 -14.57 15.62 22.85
N ALA A 687 -15.37 16.59 22.42
CA ALA A 687 -14.93 17.66 21.52
C ALA A 687 -13.85 18.57 22.15
N ALA A 688 -13.95 18.86 23.45
CA ALA A 688 -12.98 19.67 24.18
C ALA A 688 -11.64 18.96 24.46
N GLY A 689 -11.56 17.64 24.29
CA GLY A 689 -10.34 16.84 24.49
C GLY A 689 -9.47 16.66 23.24
N ALA A 690 -9.88 17.22 22.09
CA ALA A 690 -9.25 17.02 20.79
C ALA A 690 -8.31 18.17 20.40
N ASP A 691 -7.20 18.35 21.14
CA ASP A 691 -6.06 19.17 20.70
C ASP A 691 -4.74 18.38 20.86
N PRO A 692 -3.88 18.29 19.83
CA PRO A 692 -2.56 17.70 19.97
C PRO A 692 -1.58 18.74 20.52
N VAL A 693 -1.20 18.61 21.78
CA VAL A 693 -0.10 19.40 22.35
C VAL A 693 1.03 18.47 22.79
N GLU A 694 2.08 18.40 21.97
CA GLU A 694 3.44 18.17 22.46
C GLU A 694 3.78 19.32 23.43
N THR A 695 3.92 19.02 24.73
CA THR A 695 4.88 19.72 25.59
C THR A 695 5.15 18.85 26.82
N VAL A 696 6.39 18.38 26.92
CA VAL A 696 6.97 17.90 28.18
C VAL A 696 7.24 19.14 29.04
N PRO A 697 6.72 19.27 30.26
CA PRO A 697 7.09 20.37 31.13
C PRO A 697 8.43 20.08 31.78
N ASP A 698 9.42 20.92 31.47
CA ASP A 698 10.63 21.09 32.28
C ASP A 698 10.22 21.54 33.69
N GLY A 699 10.41 20.64 34.66
CA GLY A 699 10.36 20.95 36.08
C GLY A 699 11.77 20.99 36.65
N ASN A 700 12.41 22.15 36.66
CA ASN A 700 13.61 22.38 37.47
C ASN A 700 13.29 23.41 38.57
N GLY A 701 13.07 22.89 39.77
CA GLY A 701 13.01 23.65 41.02
C GLY A 701 14.38 23.65 41.70
N SER A 702 14.84 24.85 42.02
CA SER A 702 16.07 25.24 42.69
C SER A 702 16.36 24.53 44.02
N GLU A 703 17.64 24.24 44.29
CA GLU A 703 18.49 24.90 45.32
C GLU A 703 19.85 24.17 45.44
N GLY A 704 20.95 24.94 45.50
CA GLY A 704 22.31 24.43 45.75
C GLY A 704 22.55 24.12 47.25
N PRO A 705 23.79 24.05 47.77
CA PRO A 705 25.06 24.41 47.13
C PRO A 705 26.24 23.45 47.46
N ALA A 706 27.43 23.88 47.04
CA ALA A 706 28.75 23.71 47.68
C ALA A 706 29.79 22.92 46.89
N ALA A 707 30.86 23.66 46.60
CA ALA A 707 32.13 23.24 46.05
C ALA A 707 33.03 22.63 47.12
N GLU A 708 34.02 21.84 46.69
CA GLU A 708 35.46 21.87 47.05
C GLU A 708 36.12 20.61 46.46
N GLY A 709 37.17 20.74 45.64
CA GLY A 709 38.57 20.64 46.11
C GLY A 709 39.03 19.19 46.00
N GLY A 710 39.88 18.79 45.05
CA GLY A 710 41.34 18.90 45.20
C GLY A 710 41.96 17.50 45.05
N ALA A 711 43.01 17.41 44.23
CA ALA A 711 43.74 16.23 43.77
C ALA A 711 44.31 15.30 44.86
N VAL A 712 44.55 14.02 44.53
CA VAL A 712 45.85 13.32 44.74
C VAL A 712 46.04 12.14 43.76
N ASP A 713 47.30 11.93 43.41
CA ASP A 713 48.04 11.01 42.55
C ASP A 713 47.88 9.47 42.69
N GLU A 714 48.40 8.78 41.65
CA GLU A 714 49.24 7.54 41.63
C GLU A 714 48.70 6.23 42.26
N ASP A 715 48.96 5.00 41.80
CA ASP A 715 49.70 4.39 40.68
C ASP A 715 49.38 2.87 40.68
N ALA A 716 49.71 2.20 39.58
CA ALA A 716 50.20 0.82 39.43
C ALA A 716 49.26 -0.41 39.34
N GLY A 717 49.49 -1.17 38.25
CA GLY A 717 49.40 -2.64 38.19
C GLY A 717 48.66 -3.20 36.97
N ALA A 718 49.20 -3.11 35.75
CA ALA A 718 50.07 -4.10 35.08
C ALA A 718 49.38 -5.38 34.52
N ALA A 719 49.37 -5.53 33.18
CA ALA A 719 49.97 -6.66 32.44
C ALA A 719 49.55 -6.66 30.95
N ASP A 720 50.56 -6.66 30.08
CA ASP A 720 50.63 -6.65 28.60
C ASP A 720 50.36 -8.06 27.97
N PRO A 721 50.38 -8.32 26.62
CA PRO A 721 51.25 -7.70 25.62
C PRO A 721 50.72 -7.41 24.18
N ALA A 722 51.47 -6.51 23.54
CA ALA A 722 51.54 -6.05 22.14
C ALA A 722 52.06 -7.16 21.15
N PRO A 723 52.41 -6.93 19.84
CA PRO A 723 52.74 -5.66 19.16
C PRO A 723 52.31 -5.46 17.68
N GLN A 724 52.47 -4.22 17.21
CA GLN A 724 52.53 -3.81 15.80
C GLN A 724 54.00 -3.64 15.32
N PRO A 725 54.25 -3.60 14.00
CA PRO A 725 55.57 -3.76 13.39
C PRO A 725 56.29 -2.44 13.10
N GLY A 726 57.59 -2.54 12.83
CA GLY A 726 58.37 -1.48 12.19
C GLY A 726 59.47 -2.06 11.30
N SER A 727 59.71 -1.42 10.15
CA SER A 727 61.07 -1.02 9.71
C SER A 727 61.05 -0.30 8.37
N ALA A 728 61.83 0.79 8.31
CA ALA A 728 62.48 1.35 7.12
C ALA A 728 63.76 0.51 6.82
N GLY A 729 64.42 0.50 5.66
CA GLY A 729 64.33 1.23 4.42
C GLY A 729 65.57 0.94 3.54
N ALA A 730 65.58 1.55 2.34
CA ALA A 730 66.71 1.92 1.47
C ALA A 730 67.56 0.84 0.74
N GLY A 731 67.60 0.99 -0.60
CA GLY A 731 68.62 0.44 -1.51
C GLY A 731 68.24 0.64 -2.98
N VAL A 732 69.02 1.41 -3.73
CA VAL A 732 68.81 1.86 -5.13
C VAL A 732 69.76 1.11 -6.06
N SER A 733 69.32 0.65 -7.25
CA SER A 733 69.98 0.84 -8.57
C SER A 733 69.50 -0.12 -9.68
N GLU A 734 69.17 0.49 -10.84
CA GLU A 734 69.44 0.10 -12.24
C GLU A 734 69.23 -1.33 -12.79
N GLY A 735 68.50 -1.40 -13.92
CA GLY A 735 69.09 -1.90 -15.17
C GLY A 735 68.94 -3.39 -15.53
N ASN A 736 67.93 -3.65 -16.37
CA ASN A 736 67.94 -4.55 -17.53
C ASN A 736 68.14 -6.09 -17.39
N SER A 737 67.45 -6.80 -18.28
CA SER A 737 67.61 -8.21 -18.73
C SER A 737 67.17 -9.39 -17.83
N LEU A 738 66.17 -10.10 -18.37
CA LEU A 738 65.76 -11.51 -18.16
C LEU A 738 66.95 -12.50 -18.31
N PRO A 739 66.82 -13.84 -18.10
CA PRO A 739 65.86 -14.69 -17.36
C PRO A 739 66.58 -15.74 -16.44
N ALA A 740 65.87 -16.45 -15.56
CA ALA A 740 66.16 -17.87 -15.24
C ALA A 740 65.13 -18.45 -14.24
N THR A 741 64.70 -19.67 -14.56
CA THR A 741 63.86 -20.58 -13.78
C THR A 741 64.42 -20.86 -12.39
N ASN A 742 63.57 -20.79 -11.36
CA ASN A 742 63.85 -21.43 -10.08
C ASN A 742 62.55 -22.06 -9.55
N ASP A 743 62.54 -23.39 -9.54
CA ASP A 743 61.58 -24.22 -8.84
C ASP A 743 61.61 -23.87 -7.35
N ALA A 744 60.61 -23.12 -6.88
CA ALA A 744 60.32 -22.94 -5.47
C ALA A 744 58.96 -23.58 -5.20
N ALA A 745 58.89 -24.45 -4.18
CA ALA A 745 57.67 -25.13 -3.78
C ALA A 745 56.52 -24.11 -3.59
N PRO A 746 55.31 -24.38 -4.11
CA PRO A 746 54.24 -23.41 -4.10
C PRO A 746 53.89 -22.99 -2.67
N ASP A 747 53.76 -21.68 -2.48
CA ASP A 747 53.49 -21.04 -1.20
C ASP A 747 52.19 -21.63 -0.59
N ALA A 748 52.29 -22.19 0.61
CA ALA A 748 51.19 -22.94 1.23
C ALA A 748 49.93 -22.08 1.42
N ASP A 749 50.09 -20.77 1.53
CA ASP A 749 48.98 -19.82 1.63
C ASP A 749 48.33 -19.54 0.27
N VAL A 750 49.09 -19.57 -0.83
CA VAL A 750 48.55 -19.50 -2.20
C VAL A 750 47.79 -20.77 -2.55
N ILE A 751 48.33 -21.95 -2.21
CA ILE A 751 47.62 -23.23 -2.41
C ILE A 751 46.33 -23.27 -1.58
N ARG A 752 46.36 -22.78 -0.33
CA ARG A 752 45.15 -22.70 0.52
C ARG A 752 44.13 -21.73 -0.06
N ALA A 753 44.56 -20.57 -0.56
CA ALA A 753 43.68 -19.59 -1.19
C ALA A 753 43.04 -20.13 -2.48
N GLU A 754 43.82 -20.79 -3.34
CA GLU A 754 43.34 -21.42 -4.56
C GLU A 754 42.38 -22.59 -4.26
N ALA A 755 42.69 -23.42 -3.26
CA ALA A 755 41.81 -24.51 -2.83
C ALA A 755 40.48 -23.99 -2.26
N MET A 756 40.50 -22.90 -1.48
CA MET A 756 39.27 -22.25 -0.98
C MET A 756 38.47 -21.61 -2.11
N ALA A 757 39.13 -20.97 -3.08
CA ALA A 757 38.49 -20.37 -4.24
C ALA A 757 37.86 -21.44 -5.14
N HIS A 758 38.56 -22.54 -5.40
CA HIS A 758 38.03 -23.69 -6.14
C HIS A 758 36.84 -24.31 -5.41
N ALA A 759 36.96 -24.51 -4.09
CA ALA A 759 35.87 -25.09 -3.32
C ALA A 759 34.60 -24.23 -3.36
N ARG A 760 34.77 -22.91 -3.30
CA ARG A 760 33.66 -21.96 -3.43
C ARG A 760 33.01 -22.03 -4.81
N ALA A 761 33.82 -22.06 -5.87
CA ALA A 761 33.32 -22.15 -7.24
C ALA A 761 32.55 -23.44 -7.52
N VAL A 762 32.98 -24.58 -6.96
CA VAL A 762 32.26 -25.87 -7.06
C VAL A 762 30.91 -25.80 -6.34
N VAL A 763 30.89 -25.27 -5.12
CA VAL A 763 29.64 -25.12 -4.34
C VAL A 763 28.66 -24.20 -5.06
N ASP A 764 29.13 -23.05 -5.55
CA ASP A 764 28.28 -22.09 -6.26
C ASP A 764 27.71 -22.69 -7.55
N LEU A 765 28.49 -23.48 -8.31
CA LEU A 765 28.01 -24.19 -9.51
C LEU A 765 26.93 -25.22 -9.18
N CYS A 766 27.12 -26.03 -8.12
CA CYS A 766 26.12 -27.02 -7.69
C CYS A 766 24.83 -26.36 -7.19
N CYS A 767 24.93 -25.25 -6.44
CA CYS A 767 23.78 -24.47 -6.02
C CYS A 767 23.03 -23.85 -7.20
N LEU A 768 23.76 -23.30 -8.17
CA LEU A 768 23.18 -22.69 -9.37
C LEU A 768 22.49 -23.72 -10.28
N ALA A 769 22.98 -24.97 -10.28
CA ALA A 769 22.34 -26.09 -10.96
C ALA A 769 21.15 -26.70 -10.17
N GLY A 770 20.88 -26.24 -8.94
CA GLY A 770 19.81 -26.77 -8.09
C GLY A 770 20.11 -28.13 -7.45
N LEU A 771 21.38 -28.55 -7.42
CA LEU A 771 21.84 -29.85 -6.90
C LEU A 771 22.93 -29.67 -5.82
N PRO A 772 22.65 -28.96 -4.71
CA PRO A 772 23.64 -28.64 -3.68
C PRO A 772 24.27 -29.89 -3.04
N GLN A 773 23.55 -31.02 -3.02
CA GLN A 773 24.04 -32.29 -2.49
C GLN A 773 25.22 -32.89 -3.28
N MET A 774 25.47 -32.46 -4.52
CA MET A 774 26.58 -32.96 -5.33
C MET A 774 27.92 -32.27 -5.02
N ALA A 775 27.90 -31.11 -4.34
CA ALA A 775 29.11 -30.33 -4.08
C ALA A 775 30.13 -31.09 -3.24
N SER A 776 29.68 -31.77 -2.18
CA SER A 776 30.56 -32.55 -1.30
C SER A 776 31.31 -33.65 -2.04
N ARG A 777 30.65 -34.30 -3.01
CA ARG A 777 31.25 -35.34 -3.85
C ARG A 777 32.34 -34.77 -4.77
N PHE A 778 32.04 -33.68 -5.49
CA PHE A 778 33.01 -33.07 -6.39
C PHE A 778 34.23 -32.50 -5.68
N LEU A 779 34.04 -31.98 -4.46
CA LEU A 779 35.14 -31.54 -3.60
C LEU A 779 36.01 -32.71 -3.11
N ALA A 780 35.39 -33.84 -2.75
CA ALA A 780 36.11 -35.03 -2.31
C ALA A 780 36.89 -35.70 -3.46
N GLU A 781 36.35 -35.67 -4.69
CA GLU A 781 36.98 -36.22 -5.89
C GLU A 781 38.04 -35.26 -6.48
N GLY A 782 38.13 -34.02 -5.97
CA GLY A 782 39.05 -33.00 -6.51
C GLY A 782 38.72 -32.60 -7.95
N ALA A 783 37.45 -32.71 -8.36
CA ALA A 783 37.02 -32.51 -9.74
C ALA A 783 37.31 -31.07 -10.21
N SER A 784 37.76 -30.94 -11.46
CA SER A 784 37.95 -29.65 -12.11
C SER A 784 36.60 -28.95 -12.36
N LEU A 785 36.61 -27.62 -12.50
CA LEU A 785 35.37 -26.87 -12.75
C LEU A 785 34.69 -27.26 -14.07
N GLU A 786 35.44 -27.73 -15.07
CA GLU A 786 34.88 -28.24 -16.32
C GLU A 786 34.18 -29.58 -16.12
N GLU A 787 34.77 -30.51 -15.36
CA GLU A 787 34.15 -31.80 -15.02
C GLU A 787 32.88 -31.60 -14.19
N VAL A 788 32.91 -30.66 -13.23
CA VAL A 788 31.72 -30.28 -12.44
C VAL A 788 30.61 -29.75 -13.35
N ARG A 789 30.93 -28.85 -14.29
CA ARG A 789 29.93 -28.32 -15.24
C ARG A 789 29.38 -29.41 -16.16
N ALA A 790 30.23 -30.27 -16.70
CA ALA A 790 29.82 -31.36 -17.58
C ALA A 790 28.93 -32.38 -16.84
N ALA A 791 29.28 -32.74 -15.61
CA ALA A 791 28.50 -33.66 -14.79
C ALA A 791 27.16 -33.06 -14.35
N LEU A 792 27.11 -31.77 -13.99
CA LEU A 792 25.86 -31.07 -13.67
C LEU A 792 24.95 -30.93 -14.91
N LEU A 793 25.52 -30.68 -16.09
CA LEU A 793 24.77 -30.66 -17.35
C LEU A 793 24.19 -32.04 -17.69
N ALA A 794 24.97 -33.11 -17.51
CA ALA A 794 24.51 -34.48 -17.72
C ALA A 794 23.41 -34.87 -16.72
N ALA A 795 23.58 -34.56 -15.44
CA ALA A 795 22.57 -34.82 -14.40
C ALA A 795 21.26 -34.07 -14.66
N ARG A 796 21.34 -32.86 -15.26
CA ARG A 796 20.16 -32.09 -15.64
C ARG A 796 19.50 -32.64 -16.91
N ALA A 797 20.28 -33.15 -17.86
CA ALA A 797 19.78 -33.80 -19.06
C ALA A 797 19.06 -35.13 -18.76
N GLU A 798 19.50 -35.87 -17.73
CA GLU A 798 18.80 -37.06 -17.23
C GLU A 798 17.57 -36.72 -16.38
N ALA A 799 17.51 -35.52 -15.80
CA ALA A 799 16.38 -35.04 -14.99
C ALA A 799 15.27 -34.35 -15.81
N GLU A 800 15.48 -34.11 -17.11
CA GLU A 800 14.40 -33.75 -18.01
C GLU A 800 13.56 -35.01 -18.32
N PRO A 801 12.24 -35.03 -18.05
CA PRO A 801 11.43 -36.10 -18.60
C PRO A 801 11.49 -36.00 -20.12
N GLU A 802 11.80 -37.12 -20.80
CA GLU A 802 11.63 -37.26 -22.24
C GLU A 802 10.29 -36.63 -22.63
N ILE A 803 10.34 -35.54 -23.40
CA ILE A 803 9.14 -34.97 -24.01
C ILE A 803 8.68 -36.01 -25.04
N ALA A 804 7.81 -36.92 -24.60
CA ALA A 804 7.06 -37.77 -25.50
C ALA A 804 6.26 -36.85 -26.44
N PRO A 805 6.46 -36.93 -27.77
CA PRO A 805 5.54 -36.32 -28.68
C PRO A 805 4.23 -37.10 -28.53
N HIS A 806 3.13 -36.38 -28.28
CA HIS A 806 1.76 -36.87 -28.17
C HIS A 806 1.33 -37.36 -26.79
N HIS A 807 0.68 -36.47 -26.04
CA HIS A 807 -0.36 -36.89 -25.10
C HIS A 807 -1.62 -37.28 -25.92
N PRO A 808 -2.09 -38.53 -25.88
CA PRO A 808 -3.41 -38.86 -26.41
C PRO A 808 -4.47 -38.17 -25.55
N GLN A 809 -5.48 -37.59 -26.19
CA GLN A 809 -6.63 -37.05 -25.46
C GLN A 809 -7.21 -38.14 -24.54
N PRO A 810 -7.57 -37.84 -23.29
CA PRO A 810 -8.28 -38.79 -22.47
C PRO A 810 -9.60 -39.12 -23.17
N GLY A 811 -9.71 -40.34 -23.67
CA GLY A 811 -10.97 -40.89 -24.16
C GLY A 811 -12.02 -40.82 -23.06
N ARG A 812 -13.28 -40.65 -23.47
CA ARG A 812 -14.43 -40.65 -22.56
C ARG A 812 -14.37 -41.86 -21.63
N SER A 813 -14.29 -41.62 -20.32
CA SER A 813 -14.69 -42.62 -19.32
C SER A 813 -16.14 -43.01 -19.60
N SER A 814 -16.40 -44.31 -19.78
CA SER A 814 -17.74 -44.88 -19.99
C SER A 814 -18.65 -44.80 -18.75
N ALA A 815 -18.14 -44.26 -17.63
CA ALA A 815 -18.87 -44.12 -16.37
C ALA A 815 -19.24 -42.66 -16.03
N ALA A 816 -18.78 -41.66 -16.81
CA ALA A 816 -19.09 -40.26 -16.55
C ALA A 816 -20.45 -39.87 -17.13
N ARG A 817 -21.46 -39.70 -16.26
CA ARG A 817 -22.79 -39.23 -16.67
C ARG A 817 -22.76 -37.75 -17.07
N PRO A 818 -23.53 -37.34 -18.10
CA PRO A 818 -23.52 -35.95 -18.56
C PRO A 818 -24.09 -34.99 -17.51
N TRP A 819 -23.46 -33.83 -17.34
CA TRP A 819 -23.90 -32.75 -16.45
C TRP A 819 -25.38 -32.34 -16.59
N GLY A 820 -25.99 -32.57 -17.76
CA GLY A 820 -27.42 -32.33 -17.98
C GLY A 820 -28.36 -33.24 -17.17
N GLU A 821 -27.96 -34.48 -16.86
CA GLU A 821 -28.76 -35.38 -15.99
C GLU A 821 -28.71 -34.98 -14.52
N ILE A 822 -27.61 -34.39 -14.07
CA ILE A 822 -27.45 -33.92 -12.68
C ILE A 822 -28.36 -32.71 -12.45
N VAL A 823 -28.37 -31.75 -13.38
CA VAL A 823 -29.22 -30.54 -13.28
C VAL A 823 -30.72 -30.87 -13.35
N ALA A 824 -31.12 -31.84 -14.18
CA ALA A 824 -32.51 -32.28 -14.30
C ALA A 824 -33.05 -32.98 -13.03
N ARG A 825 -32.16 -33.50 -12.18
CA ARG A 825 -32.54 -34.21 -10.95
C ARG A 825 -32.54 -33.30 -9.71
N THR A 826 -31.69 -32.27 -9.69
CA THR A 826 -31.59 -31.30 -8.59
C THR A 826 -32.74 -30.29 -8.59
N PHE A 827 -33.32 -29.99 -9.76
CA PHE A 827 -34.51 -29.11 -9.88
C PHE A 827 -35.77 -29.91 -10.23
N LYS A 828 -36.26 -30.73 -9.29
CA LYS A 828 -37.69 -31.08 -9.29
C LYS A 828 -38.47 -29.86 -8.78
N LEU A 829 -39.17 -29.20 -9.69
CA LEU A 829 -40.24 -28.25 -9.38
C LEU A 829 -41.21 -28.93 -8.39
N LYS A 830 -41.31 -28.40 -7.17
CA LYS A 830 -42.52 -28.55 -6.36
C LYS A 830 -43.59 -27.73 -7.07
N GLY A 831 -44.73 -28.38 -7.36
CA GLY A 831 -45.95 -27.72 -7.82
C GLY A 831 -46.54 -26.83 -6.75
#